data_AF-A0A2T8I6L5-F1
#
_entry.id   AF-A0A2T8I6L5-F1
#
_cell.length_a   1.000
_cell.length_b   1.000
_cell.length_c   1.000
_cell.angle_alpha   90.00
_cell.angle_beta   90.00
_cell.angle_gamma   90.00
#
_symmetry.space_group_name_H-M   'P 1'
#
loop_
_entity.id
_entity.type
_entity.pdbx_description
1 polymer ?
#
loop_
_entity_poly.entity_id
_entity_poly.type
_entity_poly.pdbx_seq_one_letter_code
_entity_poly.pdbx_strand_id
1 'polypeptide(L)'
;MTRSYRAAAAAAALLLAPLLLLLPHWAAAATDAERRALLDFKAAITADPTGVLATWTPSGDPCAFVGVTCGPSSGAVQRLRIHGAGLAGALAPSLARLPALESISLFGNRLEGGVPPSLRALAPTLRKLNLSRNALAGEIPPFLGAFPWLRLLDLSYNAFAGEIPAALFDPCLRLRYVSLAHNNLTGPVPPGIAKCSRLAGFDFSYNRLSGELPDQVCAPPEMNYISVRSNSLSGDLAAKLTSCSSIDFFDVGSNRFSGAAPFALLGTVNITYFNVSSNAFDGEIPSITTCGSKFSYFDASGNQLTGPVPESVVNCRNLRVLDLGANALAGVVPPVIGTLRSLSVLRLAGNAGISGSIPAELGGTEMLVTLDLAGLALTGEIPGSLSQCQFLLELNLSGNKLQGAMPSTLNNLTYLKMLDLHRNQLDGGIPVTLGQLTNLVLLDLSENQLTGPIPQELGNLSNLMHFNVSFNNLSGMIPLVPVVQKFDFTAFMDNPLLCGHPLNTLCGRQGHRKRLGVPIIIAIVAAALILIGICIVCALNIKAYTCKSRDEDRKEEEEVLVSESTTIASPGSNAIIGKLVLFSKSLPSRYEDWETGTKALLDKDCLIGGGSIGTVYKATFENGLSIAVKKLETLGRVRDQDEFEHEMSQLGNLSHPNLVAFQGYYWSSSMQLLLSEFMANGSLYDHLHGNHPYGFSESSSRGGGGELSWERRFNIALVAARALAYLHHDCRPQILHLNIKSSNIMLDGKYEGKLADYGLGKLLPILGSIELSRIHTAIGYIAPELASPSLRYSDKSDVFSFGVVLLEIVTGKKPVDSPGMATAVVLHDYVREILEDGTASDCFDRNLRGFVEAELIQVLKLGLVCTSNTPSSRPSMAEVVQFLESVRTSS
;
A
#
# COMPACT_ATOMS: atom_id res chain seq x y z
N MET A 1 -44.13 -73.65 14.82
CA MET A 1 -43.49 -72.50 14.12
C MET A 1 -42.12 -72.08 14.68
N THR A 2 -41.82 -72.26 15.97
CA THR A 2 -40.61 -71.69 16.63
C THR A 2 -39.25 -72.27 16.23
N ARG A 3 -39.15 -73.48 15.67
CA ARG A 3 -37.86 -74.06 15.20
C ARG A 3 -37.34 -73.44 13.89
N SER A 4 -38.23 -72.97 12.99
CA SER A 4 -37.83 -72.41 11.69
C SER A 4 -37.18 -71.01 11.83
N TYR A 5 -37.70 -70.17 12.72
CA TYR A 5 -37.13 -68.84 12.99
C TYR A 5 -35.72 -68.88 13.59
N ARG A 6 -35.39 -69.86 14.45
CA ARG A 6 -34.02 -70.01 14.96
C ARG A 6 -33.03 -70.46 13.88
N ALA A 7 -33.46 -71.29 12.93
CA ALA A 7 -32.64 -71.66 11.78
C ALA A 7 -32.39 -70.47 10.84
N ALA A 8 -33.41 -69.67 10.55
CA ALA A 8 -33.28 -68.44 9.75
C ALA A 8 -32.38 -67.38 10.41
N ALA A 9 -32.52 -67.15 11.73
CA ALA A 9 -31.66 -66.21 12.45
C ALA A 9 -30.19 -66.68 12.54
N ALA A 10 -29.95 -67.99 12.73
CA ALA A 10 -28.61 -68.56 12.70
C ALA A 10 -27.98 -68.49 11.29
N ALA A 11 -28.76 -68.74 10.24
CA ALA A 11 -28.30 -68.61 8.85
C ALA A 11 -27.95 -67.15 8.50
N ALA A 12 -28.75 -66.17 8.95
CA ALA A 12 -28.44 -64.76 8.79
C ALA A 12 -27.15 -64.34 9.52
N ALA A 13 -26.93 -64.84 10.75
CA ALA A 13 -25.69 -64.60 11.49
C ALA A 13 -24.46 -65.25 10.81
N LEU A 14 -24.61 -66.45 10.25
CA LEU A 14 -23.57 -67.14 9.48
C LEU A 14 -23.27 -66.49 8.12
N LEU A 15 -24.21 -65.72 7.56
CA LEU A 15 -24.01 -64.92 6.34
C LEU A 15 -23.46 -63.50 6.63
N LEU A 16 -23.69 -62.97 7.83
CA LEU A 16 -23.17 -61.67 8.27
C LEU A 16 -21.76 -61.75 8.88
N ALA A 17 -21.40 -62.87 9.52
CA ALA A 17 -20.06 -63.06 10.10
C ALA A 17 -18.91 -62.92 9.06
N PRO A 18 -18.99 -63.45 7.83
CA PRO A 18 -18.00 -63.20 6.78
C PRO A 18 -17.93 -61.72 6.37
N LEU A 19 -19.07 -61.01 6.31
CA LEU A 19 -19.07 -59.56 6.04
C LEU A 19 -18.38 -58.76 7.14
N LEU A 20 -18.63 -59.09 8.41
CA LEU A 20 -17.98 -58.44 9.56
C LEU A 20 -16.46 -58.69 9.60
N LEU A 21 -16.00 -59.86 9.13
CA LEU A 21 -14.57 -60.16 8.93
C LEU A 21 -13.95 -59.45 7.72
N LEU A 22 -14.76 -59.06 6.72
CA LEU A 22 -14.33 -58.28 5.56
C LEU A 22 -14.25 -56.77 5.82
N LEU A 23 -15.00 -56.22 6.78
CA LEU A 23 -14.97 -54.80 7.15
C LEU A 23 -13.56 -54.23 7.41
N PRO A 24 -12.67 -54.85 8.23
CA PRO A 24 -11.32 -54.33 8.43
C PRO A 24 -10.46 -54.42 7.14
N HIS A 25 -10.69 -55.41 6.29
CA HIS A 25 -10.00 -55.52 4.99
C HIS A 25 -10.48 -54.47 3.98
N TRP A 26 -11.78 -54.15 3.95
CA TRP A 26 -12.31 -53.07 3.11
C TRP A 26 -11.90 -51.68 3.61
N ALA A 27 -11.86 -51.46 4.92
CA ALA A 27 -11.35 -50.21 5.50
C ALA A 27 -9.87 -49.99 5.12
N ALA A 28 -9.02 -51.00 5.33
CA ALA A 28 -7.60 -50.94 4.96
C ALA A 28 -7.40 -50.71 3.45
N ALA A 29 -8.12 -51.46 2.60
CA ALA A 29 -8.05 -51.32 1.15
C ALA A 29 -8.53 -49.95 0.64
N ALA A 30 -9.48 -49.31 1.33
CA ALA A 30 -9.94 -47.95 1.03
C ALA A 30 -8.85 -46.92 1.37
N THR A 31 -8.25 -46.97 2.57
CA THR A 31 -7.09 -46.12 2.91
C THR A 31 -5.92 -46.32 1.95
N ASP A 32 -5.66 -47.54 1.48
CA ASP A 32 -4.63 -47.79 0.46
C ASP A 32 -4.96 -47.15 -0.88
N ALA A 33 -6.23 -47.10 -1.27
CA ALA A 33 -6.67 -46.47 -2.52
C ALA A 33 -6.56 -44.94 -2.45
N GLU A 34 -6.98 -44.34 -1.33
CA GLU A 34 -6.85 -42.89 -1.10
C GLU A 34 -5.36 -42.48 -0.99
N ARG A 35 -4.54 -43.27 -0.30
CA ARG A 35 -3.08 -43.11 -0.27
C ARG A 35 -2.47 -43.10 -1.67
N ARG A 36 -2.82 -44.09 -2.51
CA ARG A 36 -2.35 -44.14 -3.90
C ARG A 36 -2.84 -42.95 -4.73
N ALA A 37 -4.06 -42.45 -4.52
CA ALA A 37 -4.53 -41.22 -5.18
C ALA A 37 -3.73 -39.97 -4.79
N LEU A 38 -3.38 -39.81 -3.51
CA LEU A 38 -2.54 -38.72 -3.02
C LEU A 38 -1.08 -38.85 -3.50
N LEU A 39 -0.52 -40.05 -3.53
CA LEU A 39 0.83 -40.27 -4.05
C LEU A 39 0.91 -40.07 -5.57
N ASP A 40 -0.11 -40.44 -6.33
CA ASP A 40 -0.22 -40.09 -7.75
C ASP A 40 -0.36 -38.57 -7.95
N PHE A 41 -1.03 -37.85 -7.03
CA PHE A 41 -1.05 -36.39 -7.05
C PHE A 41 0.35 -35.81 -6.82
N LYS A 42 1.07 -36.29 -5.80
CA LYS A 42 2.47 -35.92 -5.55
C LYS A 42 3.38 -36.24 -6.73
N ALA A 43 3.15 -37.34 -7.45
CA ALA A 43 3.93 -37.69 -8.65
C ALA A 43 3.64 -36.79 -9.86
N ALA A 44 2.51 -36.08 -9.90
CA ALA A 44 2.18 -35.08 -10.91
C ALA A 44 2.74 -33.68 -10.59
N ILE A 45 3.23 -33.47 -9.36
CA ILE A 45 3.93 -32.25 -8.94
C ILE A 45 5.39 -32.36 -9.39
N THR A 46 5.81 -31.44 -10.25
CA THR A 46 7.17 -31.38 -10.83
C THR A 46 8.15 -30.61 -9.96
N ALA A 47 7.67 -29.71 -9.10
CA ALA A 47 8.50 -29.03 -8.10
C ALA A 47 7.72 -28.81 -6.79
N ASP A 48 8.38 -29.10 -5.67
CA ASP A 48 7.92 -28.82 -4.30
C ASP A 48 9.06 -28.10 -3.56
N PRO A 49 9.26 -26.78 -3.79
CA PRO A 49 10.42 -26.05 -3.28
C PRO A 49 10.40 -25.87 -1.75
N THR A 50 9.22 -25.96 -1.13
CA THR A 50 9.05 -25.88 0.34
C THR A 50 9.12 -27.25 1.01
N GLY A 51 9.15 -28.34 0.25
CA GLY A 51 9.12 -29.71 0.77
C GLY A 51 7.82 -30.06 1.50
N VAL A 52 6.71 -29.36 1.22
CA VAL A 52 5.45 -29.52 1.95
C VAL A 52 4.86 -30.94 1.79
N LEU A 53 5.16 -31.60 0.67
CA LEU A 53 4.76 -32.97 0.38
C LEU A 53 5.74 -34.01 0.94
N ALA A 54 6.80 -33.63 1.66
CA ALA A 54 7.80 -34.57 2.19
C ALA A 54 7.17 -35.66 3.10
N THR A 55 6.13 -35.30 3.86
CA THR A 55 5.39 -36.23 4.74
C THR A 55 4.57 -37.29 3.98
N TRP A 56 4.29 -37.07 2.69
CA TRP A 56 3.50 -37.96 1.85
C TRP A 56 4.36 -39.13 1.39
N THR A 57 4.32 -40.24 2.12
CA THR A 57 5.18 -41.42 1.91
C THR A 57 4.37 -42.67 1.57
N PRO A 58 4.94 -43.66 0.85
CA PRO A 58 4.25 -44.92 0.52
C PRO A 58 3.74 -45.72 1.72
N SER A 59 4.44 -45.62 2.87
CA SER A 59 4.11 -46.32 4.11
C SER A 59 3.29 -45.49 5.10
N GLY A 60 3.26 -44.16 4.97
CA GLY A 60 2.57 -43.26 5.90
C GLY A 60 1.04 -43.30 5.79
N ASP A 61 0.38 -42.80 6.84
CA ASP A 61 -1.07 -42.60 6.90
C ASP A 61 -1.48 -41.32 6.12
N PRO A 62 -2.39 -41.40 5.12
CA PRO A 62 -2.97 -40.24 4.45
C PRO A 62 -3.47 -39.14 5.38
N CYS A 63 -3.99 -39.50 6.55
CA CYS A 63 -4.56 -38.55 7.50
C CYS A 63 -3.49 -37.77 8.31
N ALA A 64 -2.23 -38.22 8.25
CA ALA A 64 -1.07 -37.53 8.80
C ALA A 64 -0.28 -36.72 7.75
N PHE A 65 -0.68 -36.77 6.47
CA PHE A 65 -0.03 -36.01 5.40
C PHE A 65 -0.32 -34.51 5.54
N VAL A 66 0.71 -33.68 5.41
CA VAL A 66 0.56 -32.22 5.50
C VAL A 66 -0.42 -31.73 4.43
N GLY A 67 -1.37 -30.90 4.85
CA GLY A 67 -2.43 -30.36 4.01
C GLY A 67 -3.63 -31.30 3.79
N VAL A 68 -3.58 -32.55 4.24
CA VAL A 68 -4.71 -33.49 4.18
C VAL A 68 -5.55 -33.40 5.46
N THR A 69 -6.85 -33.63 5.36
CA THR A 69 -7.70 -33.83 6.53
C THR A 69 -8.77 -34.88 6.25
N CYS A 70 -8.85 -35.87 7.13
CA CYS A 70 -9.81 -36.97 7.06
C CYS A 70 -11.07 -36.71 7.89
N GLY A 71 -12.14 -37.44 7.60
CA GLY A 71 -13.39 -37.42 8.37
C GLY A 71 -13.25 -38.13 9.72
N PRO A 72 -13.66 -37.52 10.85
CA PRO A 72 -13.39 -38.04 12.19
C PRO A 72 -14.10 -39.37 12.52
N SER A 73 -15.12 -39.74 11.75
CA SER A 73 -15.88 -40.99 11.91
C SER A 73 -15.68 -42.00 10.78
N SER A 74 -15.07 -41.60 9.66
CA SER A 74 -14.92 -42.44 8.47
C SER A 74 -13.46 -42.78 8.13
N GLY A 75 -12.48 -42.03 8.64
CA GLY A 75 -11.08 -42.12 8.22
C GLY A 75 -10.79 -41.66 6.78
N ALA A 76 -11.82 -41.54 5.93
CA ALA A 76 -11.68 -41.13 4.54
C ALA A 76 -11.24 -39.67 4.36
N VAL A 77 -10.46 -39.39 3.32
CA VAL A 77 -9.92 -38.05 2.99
C VAL A 77 -11.03 -37.09 2.57
N GLN A 78 -11.25 -36.03 3.34
CA GLN A 78 -12.30 -35.03 3.11
C GLN A 78 -11.80 -33.68 2.62
N ARG A 79 -10.54 -33.31 2.91
CA ARG A 79 -9.99 -32.00 2.53
C ARG A 79 -8.54 -32.13 2.09
N LEU A 80 -8.21 -31.43 1.01
CA LEU A 80 -6.84 -31.17 0.55
C LEU A 80 -6.63 -29.65 0.52
N ARG A 81 -5.68 -29.15 1.30
CA ARG A 81 -5.37 -27.72 1.45
C ARG A 81 -3.87 -27.51 1.51
N ILE A 82 -3.31 -26.94 0.45
CA ILE A 82 -1.89 -26.57 0.36
C ILE A 82 -1.85 -25.19 -0.27
N HIS A 83 -1.38 -24.20 0.49
CA HIS A 83 -1.42 -22.79 0.11
C HIS A 83 0.01 -22.23 0.04
N GLY A 84 0.32 -21.40 -0.95
CA GLY A 84 1.57 -20.62 -0.98
C GLY A 84 2.86 -21.44 -1.06
N ALA A 85 2.79 -22.74 -1.37
CA ALA A 85 3.90 -23.68 -1.23
C ALA A 85 4.81 -23.75 -2.47
N GLY A 86 4.48 -22.99 -3.52
CA GLY A 86 5.22 -22.95 -4.78
C GLY A 86 5.09 -24.20 -5.64
N LEU A 87 4.10 -25.08 -5.38
CA LEU A 87 3.95 -26.36 -6.07
C LEU A 87 3.76 -26.17 -7.59
N ALA A 88 4.67 -26.72 -8.40
CA ALA A 88 4.57 -26.70 -9.86
C ALA A 88 4.17 -28.08 -10.40
N GLY A 89 3.62 -28.13 -11.62
CA GLY A 89 3.13 -29.35 -12.27
C GLY A 89 1.64 -29.27 -12.58
N ALA A 90 1.02 -30.40 -12.90
CA ALA A 90 -0.38 -30.44 -13.33
C ALA A 90 -1.33 -30.80 -12.18
N LEU A 91 -2.57 -30.27 -12.21
CA LEU A 91 -3.63 -30.73 -11.31
C LEU A 91 -3.96 -32.20 -11.61
N ALA A 92 -3.62 -33.11 -10.70
CA ALA A 92 -3.65 -34.54 -11.00
C ALA A 92 -5.08 -35.11 -11.17
N PRO A 93 -5.35 -35.88 -12.25
CA PRO A 93 -6.61 -36.61 -12.43
C PRO A 93 -6.91 -37.61 -11.31
N SER A 94 -5.91 -38.06 -10.55
CA SER A 94 -6.00 -39.03 -9.45
C SER A 94 -6.85 -38.55 -8.27
N LEU A 95 -6.97 -37.23 -8.06
CA LEU A 95 -7.83 -36.65 -7.01
C LEU A 95 -9.30 -37.04 -7.17
N ALA A 96 -9.74 -37.37 -8.39
CA ALA A 96 -11.07 -37.90 -8.68
C ALA A 96 -11.37 -39.24 -7.97
N ARG A 97 -10.35 -39.95 -7.48
CA ARG A 97 -10.47 -41.24 -6.79
C ARG A 97 -10.55 -41.11 -5.27
N LEU A 98 -10.70 -39.89 -4.73
CA LEU A 98 -10.94 -39.60 -3.32
C LEU A 98 -12.45 -39.39 -3.08
N PRO A 99 -13.23 -40.45 -2.75
CA PRO A 99 -14.69 -40.41 -2.85
C PRO A 99 -15.34 -39.44 -1.85
N ALA A 100 -14.71 -39.22 -0.69
CA ALA A 100 -15.22 -38.37 0.38
C ALA A 100 -14.78 -36.89 0.29
N LEU A 101 -14.08 -36.49 -0.77
CA LEU A 101 -13.40 -35.19 -0.85
C LEU A 101 -14.39 -34.02 -0.99
N GLU A 102 -14.55 -33.25 0.08
CA GLU A 102 -15.45 -32.08 0.14
C GLU A 102 -14.76 -30.75 -0.23
N SER A 103 -13.45 -30.64 -0.04
CA SER A 103 -12.72 -29.38 -0.21
C SER A 103 -11.36 -29.59 -0.88
N ILE A 104 -11.17 -28.99 -2.06
CA ILE A 104 -9.86 -28.78 -2.67
C ILE A 104 -9.53 -27.30 -2.54
N SER A 105 -8.34 -26.98 -2.02
CA SER A 105 -7.83 -25.62 -1.93
C SER A 105 -6.33 -25.63 -2.21
N LEU A 106 -5.96 -25.37 -3.47
CA LEU A 106 -4.56 -25.34 -3.94
C LEU A 106 -4.14 -23.92 -4.32
N PHE A 107 -4.69 -22.94 -3.59
CA PHE A 107 -4.45 -21.51 -3.73
C PHE A 107 -2.96 -21.17 -3.73
N GLY A 108 -2.55 -20.27 -4.63
CA GLY A 108 -1.24 -19.64 -4.52
C GLY A 108 -0.08 -20.60 -4.81
N ASN A 109 -0.19 -21.39 -5.87
CA ASN A 109 0.88 -22.30 -6.32
C ASN A 109 1.21 -22.02 -7.80
N ARG A 110 1.97 -22.92 -8.44
CA ARG A 110 2.39 -22.85 -9.85
C ARG A 110 1.76 -23.98 -10.67
N LEU A 111 0.53 -24.38 -10.36
CA LEU A 111 -0.14 -25.47 -11.08
C LEU A 111 -0.52 -25.02 -12.49
N GLU A 112 -0.19 -25.83 -13.48
CA GLU A 112 -0.37 -25.59 -14.91
C GLU A 112 -1.40 -26.53 -15.55
N GLY A 113 -1.79 -26.23 -16.79
CA GLY A 113 -2.76 -27.00 -17.56
C GLY A 113 -4.21 -26.71 -17.16
N GLY A 114 -5.14 -27.53 -17.65
CA GLY A 114 -6.58 -27.36 -17.39
C GLY A 114 -7.07 -28.13 -16.17
N VAL A 115 -8.30 -27.85 -15.74
CA VAL A 115 -9.00 -28.61 -14.70
C VAL A 115 -9.43 -29.98 -15.28
N PRO A 116 -8.93 -31.13 -14.77
CA PRO A 116 -9.15 -32.42 -15.43
C PRO A 116 -10.62 -32.85 -15.50
N PRO A 117 -11.12 -33.35 -16.66
CA PRO A 117 -12.47 -33.89 -16.79
C PRO A 117 -12.84 -35.02 -15.82
N SER A 118 -11.83 -35.77 -15.33
CA SER A 118 -12.04 -36.84 -14.34
C SER A 118 -12.59 -36.32 -13.01
N LEU A 119 -12.32 -35.06 -12.64
CA LEU A 119 -12.82 -34.46 -11.40
C LEU A 119 -14.35 -34.39 -11.35
N ARG A 120 -15.05 -34.60 -12.48
CA ARG A 120 -16.50 -34.83 -12.51
C ARG A 120 -16.95 -35.91 -11.52
N ALA A 121 -16.12 -36.91 -11.22
CA ALA A 121 -16.42 -37.96 -10.24
C ALA A 121 -16.64 -37.43 -8.81
N LEU A 122 -16.14 -36.23 -8.48
CA LEU A 122 -16.31 -35.59 -7.17
C LEU A 122 -17.64 -34.84 -7.01
N ALA A 123 -18.49 -34.79 -8.04
CA ALA A 123 -19.81 -34.15 -7.98
C ALA A 123 -20.68 -34.52 -6.75
N PRO A 124 -20.70 -35.79 -6.26
CA PRO A 124 -21.52 -36.16 -5.11
C PRO A 124 -21.09 -35.54 -3.78
N THR A 125 -19.85 -35.06 -3.66
CA THR A 125 -19.24 -34.67 -2.37
C THR A 125 -18.59 -33.28 -2.35
N LEU A 126 -18.10 -32.76 -3.47
CA LEU A 126 -17.33 -31.51 -3.49
C LEU A 126 -18.19 -30.28 -3.15
N ARG A 127 -17.74 -29.51 -2.15
CA ARG A 127 -18.39 -28.29 -1.62
C ARG A 127 -17.57 -27.02 -1.84
N LYS A 128 -16.24 -27.13 -1.86
CA LYS A 128 -15.32 -26.02 -2.13
C LYS A 128 -14.26 -26.45 -3.13
N LEU A 129 -14.15 -25.72 -4.24
CA LEU A 129 -13.02 -25.78 -5.15
C LEU A 129 -12.39 -24.39 -5.20
N ASN A 130 -11.18 -24.25 -4.67
CA ASN A 130 -10.36 -23.08 -4.86
C ASN A 130 -9.02 -23.52 -5.49
N LEU A 131 -8.75 -22.97 -6.68
CA LEU A 131 -7.53 -23.15 -7.46
C LEU A 131 -6.96 -21.78 -7.87
N SER A 132 -7.35 -20.71 -7.19
CA SER A 132 -6.98 -19.36 -7.57
C SER A 132 -5.49 -19.08 -7.36
N ARG A 133 -4.96 -18.13 -8.13
CA ARG A 133 -3.55 -17.75 -8.13
C ARG A 133 -2.64 -18.93 -8.46
N ASN A 134 -2.84 -19.49 -9.64
CA ASN A 134 -2.03 -20.54 -10.26
C ASN A 134 -1.69 -20.14 -11.71
N ALA A 135 -1.18 -21.09 -12.52
CA ALA A 135 -0.93 -20.94 -13.95
C ALA A 135 -1.88 -21.82 -14.79
N LEU A 136 -3.09 -22.11 -14.27
CA LEU A 136 -4.05 -22.97 -14.96
C LEU A 136 -4.61 -22.27 -16.19
N ALA A 137 -4.84 -23.01 -17.27
CA ALA A 137 -5.18 -22.47 -18.58
C ALA A 137 -6.22 -23.33 -19.33
N GLY A 138 -6.69 -22.82 -20.47
CA GLY A 138 -7.75 -23.43 -21.28
C GLY A 138 -9.14 -22.99 -20.85
N GLU A 139 -10.17 -23.71 -21.28
CA GLU A 139 -11.57 -23.38 -20.97
C GLU A 139 -11.98 -23.83 -19.55
N ILE A 140 -12.87 -23.08 -18.92
CA ILE A 140 -13.51 -23.51 -17.67
C ILE A 140 -14.42 -24.71 -17.97
N PRO A 141 -14.25 -25.89 -17.33
CA PRO A 141 -15.05 -27.04 -17.71
C PRO A 141 -16.53 -26.91 -17.30
N PRO A 142 -17.49 -27.11 -18.23
CA PRO A 142 -18.93 -26.98 -17.93
C PRO A 142 -19.44 -27.93 -16.83
N PHE A 143 -18.74 -29.03 -16.55
CA PHE A 143 -19.16 -30.01 -15.55
C PHE A 143 -19.11 -29.48 -14.10
N LEU A 144 -18.40 -28.38 -13.85
CA LEU A 144 -18.32 -27.78 -12.50
C LEU A 144 -19.68 -27.28 -12.00
N GLY A 145 -20.59 -26.86 -12.90
CA GLY A 145 -21.97 -26.52 -12.55
C GLY A 145 -22.87 -27.70 -12.18
N ALA A 146 -22.49 -28.91 -12.62
CA ALA A 146 -23.19 -30.15 -12.29
C ALA A 146 -22.87 -30.68 -10.88
N PHE A 147 -22.19 -29.91 -10.03
CA PHE A 147 -21.83 -30.29 -8.65
C PHE A 147 -22.93 -29.83 -7.67
N PRO A 148 -23.89 -30.69 -7.26
CA PRO A 148 -25.06 -30.30 -6.47
C PRO A 148 -24.73 -29.71 -5.08
N TRP A 149 -23.52 -29.93 -4.57
CA TRP A 149 -23.10 -29.47 -3.24
C TRP A 149 -22.09 -28.32 -3.26
N LEU A 150 -21.62 -27.90 -4.44
CA LEU A 150 -20.63 -26.83 -4.58
C LEU A 150 -21.21 -25.51 -4.05
N ARG A 151 -20.48 -24.88 -3.12
CA ARG A 151 -20.85 -23.60 -2.48
C ARG A 151 -19.90 -22.47 -2.85
N LEU A 152 -18.62 -22.79 -3.04
CA LEU A 152 -17.60 -21.85 -3.43
C LEU A 152 -16.79 -22.44 -4.58
N LEU A 153 -16.75 -21.70 -5.69
CA LEU A 153 -15.83 -21.90 -6.79
C LEU A 153 -14.93 -20.68 -6.89
N ASP A 154 -13.63 -20.87 -6.86
CA ASP A 154 -12.66 -19.80 -7.04
C ASP A 154 -11.52 -20.26 -7.96
N LEU A 155 -11.52 -19.70 -9.17
CA LEU A 155 -10.55 -19.95 -10.24
C LEU A 155 -9.80 -18.65 -10.61
N SER A 156 -9.91 -17.60 -9.80
CA SER A 156 -9.33 -16.29 -10.08
C SER A 156 -7.81 -16.29 -10.21
N TYR A 157 -7.22 -15.30 -10.89
CA TYR A 157 -5.78 -15.17 -11.12
C TYR A 157 -5.16 -16.44 -11.72
N ASN A 158 -5.61 -16.75 -12.93
CA ASN A 158 -5.13 -17.86 -13.75
C ASN A 158 -5.07 -17.38 -15.22
N ALA A 159 -4.87 -18.30 -16.15
CA ALA A 159 -4.89 -18.06 -17.60
C ALA A 159 -6.08 -18.77 -18.28
N PHE A 160 -7.22 -18.94 -17.59
CA PHE A 160 -8.43 -19.48 -18.21
C PHE A 160 -8.93 -18.55 -19.32
N ALA A 161 -9.41 -19.13 -20.42
CA ALA A 161 -9.87 -18.41 -21.61
C ALA A 161 -11.17 -19.01 -22.14
N GLY A 162 -11.73 -18.40 -23.19
CA GLY A 162 -13.06 -18.76 -23.70
C GLY A 162 -14.19 -18.15 -22.87
N GLU A 163 -15.42 -18.60 -23.08
CA GLU A 163 -16.59 -18.06 -22.40
C GLU A 163 -16.80 -18.64 -20.99
N ILE A 164 -17.50 -17.90 -20.13
CA ILE A 164 -18.00 -18.45 -18.87
C ILE A 164 -19.12 -19.45 -19.21
N PRO A 165 -19.00 -20.76 -18.92
CA PRO A 165 -19.99 -21.74 -19.37
C PRO A 165 -21.34 -21.50 -18.71
N ALA A 166 -22.41 -21.34 -19.49
CA ALA A 166 -23.76 -21.15 -18.96
C ALA A 166 -24.20 -22.29 -18.01
N ALA A 167 -23.74 -23.51 -18.27
CA ALA A 167 -23.94 -24.68 -17.40
C ALA A 167 -23.38 -24.52 -15.98
N LEU A 168 -22.44 -23.59 -15.74
CA LEU A 168 -21.95 -23.29 -14.39
C LEU A 168 -23.07 -22.79 -13.45
N PHE A 169 -24.11 -22.16 -14.03
CA PHE A 169 -25.24 -21.57 -13.33
C PHE A 169 -26.57 -22.31 -13.59
N ASP A 170 -26.50 -23.57 -14.02
CA ASP A 170 -27.68 -24.43 -14.22
C ASP A 170 -27.35 -25.89 -13.82
N PRO A 171 -27.91 -26.46 -12.73
CA PRO A 171 -29.03 -25.96 -11.92
C PRO A 171 -28.65 -25.12 -10.68
N CYS A 172 -27.36 -24.85 -10.43
CA CYS A 172 -26.89 -23.89 -9.42
C CYS A 172 -27.42 -24.07 -7.96
N LEU A 173 -27.67 -25.32 -7.52
CA LEU A 173 -28.49 -25.61 -6.33
C LEU A 173 -27.96 -25.10 -4.98
N ARG A 174 -26.63 -24.96 -4.83
CA ARG A 174 -25.96 -24.66 -3.54
C ARG A 174 -24.86 -23.61 -3.64
N LEU A 175 -24.61 -23.10 -4.84
CA LEU A 175 -23.53 -22.17 -5.13
C LEU A 175 -23.82 -20.82 -4.46
N ARG A 176 -22.91 -20.35 -3.61
CA ARG A 176 -23.02 -19.07 -2.88
C ARG A 176 -22.04 -18.03 -3.39
N TYR A 177 -20.85 -18.44 -3.83
CA TYR A 177 -19.84 -17.53 -4.35
C TYR A 177 -19.08 -18.12 -5.52
N VAL A 178 -18.84 -17.30 -6.56
CA VAL A 178 -18.03 -17.64 -7.72
C VAL A 178 -17.03 -16.53 -8.00
N SER A 179 -15.73 -16.82 -7.98
CA SER A 179 -14.70 -15.90 -8.46
C SER A 179 -13.96 -16.48 -9.66
N LEU A 180 -13.98 -15.74 -10.76
CA LEU A 180 -13.25 -16.00 -12.01
C LEU A 180 -12.35 -14.80 -12.37
N ALA A 181 -12.16 -13.85 -11.44
CA ALA A 181 -11.44 -12.61 -11.65
C ALA A 181 -10.00 -12.81 -12.14
N HIS A 182 -9.41 -11.84 -12.84
CA HIS A 182 -8.04 -11.92 -13.35
C HIS A 182 -7.78 -13.20 -14.18
N ASN A 183 -8.49 -13.34 -15.28
CA ASN A 183 -8.30 -14.39 -16.27
C ASN A 183 -8.37 -13.77 -17.69
N ASN A 184 -8.43 -14.60 -18.72
CA ASN A 184 -8.53 -14.20 -20.12
C ASN A 184 -9.91 -14.56 -20.72
N LEU A 185 -10.96 -14.55 -19.90
CA LEU A 185 -12.32 -14.97 -20.28
C LEU A 185 -12.99 -13.91 -21.17
N THR A 186 -13.82 -14.37 -22.10
CA THR A 186 -14.50 -13.57 -23.13
C THR A 186 -16.00 -13.81 -23.13
N GLY A 187 -16.75 -13.04 -23.92
CA GLY A 187 -18.19 -13.25 -24.11
C GLY A 187 -19.05 -12.72 -22.95
N PRO A 188 -20.34 -13.05 -22.92
CA PRO A 188 -21.30 -12.48 -21.98
C PRO A 188 -21.24 -13.10 -20.59
N VAL A 189 -21.66 -12.32 -19.59
CA VAL A 189 -21.97 -12.83 -18.24
C VAL A 189 -23.23 -13.71 -18.35
N PRO A 190 -23.21 -15.00 -17.92
CA PRO A 190 -24.32 -15.90 -18.19
C PRO A 190 -25.62 -15.53 -17.45
N PRO A 191 -26.79 -15.47 -18.14
CA PRO A 191 -28.06 -15.12 -17.51
C PRO A 191 -28.59 -16.18 -16.52
N GLY A 192 -27.98 -17.37 -16.46
CA GLY A 192 -28.29 -18.39 -15.45
C GLY A 192 -28.08 -17.92 -14.01
N ILE A 193 -27.25 -16.90 -13.79
CA ILE A 193 -27.01 -16.27 -12.47
C ILE A 193 -28.33 -15.88 -11.77
N ALA A 194 -29.30 -15.33 -12.50
CA ALA A 194 -30.60 -14.95 -11.95
C ALA A 194 -31.41 -16.14 -11.38
N LYS A 195 -31.12 -17.37 -11.81
CA LYS A 195 -31.78 -18.60 -11.34
C LYS A 195 -31.11 -19.21 -10.09
N CYS A 196 -29.92 -18.75 -9.73
CA CYS A 196 -29.14 -19.29 -8.61
C CYS A 196 -29.69 -18.84 -7.25
N SER A 197 -30.77 -19.47 -6.77
CA SER A 197 -31.49 -19.13 -5.51
C SER A 197 -30.67 -18.99 -4.21
N ARG A 198 -29.38 -19.35 -4.20
CA ARG A 198 -28.47 -19.25 -3.05
C ARG A 198 -27.19 -18.46 -3.33
N LEU A 199 -27.07 -17.85 -4.51
CA LEU A 199 -25.89 -17.07 -4.87
C LEU A 199 -25.92 -15.75 -4.10
N ALA A 200 -24.89 -15.56 -3.27
CA ALA A 200 -24.68 -14.33 -2.52
C ALA A 200 -23.75 -13.36 -3.26
N GLY A 201 -22.87 -13.86 -4.13
CA GLY A 201 -22.11 -12.96 -4.98
C GLY A 201 -21.22 -13.60 -6.02
N PHE A 202 -20.64 -12.77 -6.86
CA PHE A 202 -19.67 -13.16 -7.86
C PHE A 202 -18.64 -12.08 -8.15
N ASP A 203 -17.44 -12.51 -8.54
CA ASP A 203 -16.35 -11.65 -9.01
C ASP A 203 -15.81 -12.16 -10.35
N PHE A 204 -16.09 -11.40 -11.41
CA PHE A 204 -15.58 -11.65 -12.76
C PHE A 204 -14.70 -10.49 -13.26
N SER A 205 -14.16 -9.69 -12.34
CA SER A 205 -13.31 -8.54 -12.68
C SER A 205 -12.03 -8.92 -13.44
N TYR A 206 -11.40 -7.96 -14.12
CA TYR A 206 -10.13 -8.11 -14.85
C TYR A 206 -10.15 -9.29 -15.84
N ASN A 207 -11.08 -9.25 -16.78
CA ASN A 207 -11.24 -10.22 -17.86
C ASN A 207 -11.48 -9.45 -19.19
N ARG A 208 -11.96 -10.14 -20.24
CA ARG A 208 -12.34 -9.56 -21.54
C ARG A 208 -13.82 -9.82 -21.85
N LEU A 209 -14.67 -9.84 -20.82
CA LEU A 209 -16.12 -10.06 -20.95
C LEU A 209 -16.77 -8.88 -21.69
N SER A 210 -17.85 -9.17 -22.41
CA SER A 210 -18.54 -8.21 -23.29
C SER A 210 -20.05 -8.43 -23.30
N GLY A 211 -20.80 -7.55 -23.97
CA GLY A 211 -22.27 -7.57 -23.90
C GLY A 211 -22.78 -6.90 -22.62
N GLU A 212 -23.99 -7.25 -22.20
CA GLU A 212 -24.64 -6.62 -21.04
C GLU A 212 -24.56 -7.46 -19.77
N LEU A 213 -24.77 -6.81 -18.61
CA LEU A 213 -25.10 -7.53 -17.39
C LEU A 213 -26.53 -8.13 -17.51
N PRO A 214 -26.78 -9.37 -17.05
CA PRO A 214 -28.10 -9.98 -17.13
C PRO A 214 -29.17 -9.19 -16.37
N ASP A 215 -30.39 -9.20 -16.91
CA ASP A 215 -31.56 -8.71 -16.19
C ASP A 215 -31.82 -9.58 -14.96
N GLN A 216 -32.38 -8.97 -13.91
CA GLN A 216 -32.66 -9.65 -12.64
C GLN A 216 -31.43 -10.32 -12.00
N VAL A 217 -30.24 -9.73 -12.16
CA VAL A 217 -28.99 -10.20 -11.50
C VAL A 217 -29.12 -10.31 -9.97
N CYS A 218 -30.02 -9.53 -9.36
CA CYS A 218 -30.40 -9.58 -7.94
C CYS A 218 -31.69 -10.38 -7.64
N ALA A 219 -32.16 -11.26 -8.54
CA ALA A 219 -33.18 -12.25 -8.21
C ALA A 219 -32.74 -13.25 -7.12
N PRO A 220 -31.46 -13.65 -6.99
CA PRO A 220 -30.97 -14.35 -5.81
C PRO A 220 -31.11 -13.46 -4.56
N PRO A 221 -31.88 -13.88 -3.53
CA PRO A 221 -32.22 -13.02 -2.39
C PRO A 221 -31.03 -12.74 -1.46
N GLU A 222 -29.96 -13.55 -1.53
CA GLU A 222 -28.73 -13.36 -0.77
C GLU A 222 -27.73 -12.43 -1.49
N MET A 223 -28.02 -11.93 -2.70
CA MET A 223 -27.07 -11.17 -3.53
C MET A 223 -26.59 -9.90 -2.83
N ASN A 224 -25.33 -9.91 -2.40
CA ASN A 224 -24.67 -8.83 -1.69
C ASN A 224 -23.31 -8.39 -2.27
N TYR A 225 -22.70 -9.19 -3.16
CA TYR A 225 -21.40 -8.88 -3.76
C TYR A 225 -21.46 -9.04 -5.29
N ILE A 226 -21.25 -7.94 -6.02
CA ILE A 226 -21.17 -7.92 -7.49
C ILE A 226 -19.89 -7.19 -7.89
N SER A 227 -18.96 -7.90 -8.54
CA SER A 227 -17.77 -7.31 -9.15
C SER A 227 -17.60 -7.76 -10.60
N VAL A 228 -17.53 -6.80 -11.53
CA VAL A 228 -17.22 -7.03 -12.96
C VAL A 228 -16.22 -6.00 -13.50
N ARG A 229 -15.49 -5.32 -12.60
CA ARG A 229 -14.52 -4.27 -12.91
C ARG A 229 -13.54 -4.66 -14.03
N SER A 230 -13.07 -3.71 -14.84
CA SER A 230 -12.03 -3.94 -15.86
C SER A 230 -12.41 -5.04 -16.85
N ASN A 231 -13.47 -4.78 -17.61
CA ASN A 231 -13.97 -5.64 -18.69
C ASN A 231 -14.36 -4.77 -19.91
N SER A 232 -15.15 -5.30 -20.84
CA SER A 232 -15.76 -4.56 -21.96
C SER A 232 -17.29 -4.70 -21.96
N LEU A 233 -17.90 -4.80 -20.77
CA LEU A 233 -19.35 -4.85 -20.60
C LEU A 233 -19.98 -3.48 -20.88
N SER A 234 -21.23 -3.48 -21.32
CA SER A 234 -21.96 -2.31 -21.83
C SER A 234 -23.45 -2.34 -21.49
N GLY A 235 -24.18 -1.30 -21.89
CA GLY A 235 -25.63 -1.17 -21.68
C GLY A 235 -26.00 -0.39 -20.42
N ASP A 236 -27.30 -0.26 -20.17
CA ASP A 236 -27.87 0.40 -18.98
C ASP A 236 -27.91 -0.57 -17.79
N LEU A 237 -27.57 -0.07 -16.59
CA LEU A 237 -27.62 -0.83 -15.34
C LEU A 237 -28.74 -0.40 -14.37
N ALA A 238 -29.24 0.84 -14.46
CA ALA A 238 -30.15 1.39 -13.46
C ALA A 238 -31.43 0.57 -13.35
N ALA A 239 -32.05 0.22 -14.49
CA ALA A 239 -33.27 -0.60 -14.49
C ALA A 239 -33.01 -2.04 -13.98
N LYS A 240 -31.86 -2.63 -14.34
CA LYS A 240 -31.51 -4.03 -14.05
C LYS A 240 -31.26 -4.30 -12.57
N LEU A 241 -30.86 -3.28 -11.82
CA LEU A 241 -30.45 -3.35 -10.41
C LEU A 241 -31.53 -2.88 -9.42
N THR A 242 -32.73 -2.53 -9.90
CA THR A 242 -33.86 -2.07 -9.06
C THR A 242 -34.32 -3.04 -7.97
N SER A 243 -34.07 -4.34 -8.13
CA SER A 243 -34.41 -5.39 -7.13
C SER A 243 -33.33 -5.64 -6.07
N CYS A 244 -32.16 -5.00 -6.20
CA CYS A 244 -31.02 -5.21 -5.32
C CYS A 244 -31.22 -4.52 -3.96
N SER A 245 -31.62 -5.28 -2.93
CA SER A 245 -31.86 -4.76 -1.57
C SER A 245 -30.74 -5.05 -0.57
N SER A 246 -29.91 -6.06 -0.84
CA SER A 246 -28.93 -6.62 0.11
C SER A 246 -27.48 -6.27 -0.20
N ILE A 247 -27.22 -5.48 -1.24
CA ILE A 247 -25.89 -5.12 -1.74
C ILE A 247 -25.01 -4.51 -0.64
N ASP A 248 -23.82 -5.08 -0.50
CA ASP A 248 -22.74 -4.66 0.38
C ASP A 248 -21.59 -4.08 -0.49
N PHE A 249 -21.16 -4.86 -1.49
CA PHE A 249 -20.07 -4.51 -2.41
C PHE A 249 -20.57 -4.49 -3.85
N PHE A 250 -20.38 -3.36 -4.54
CA PHE A 250 -20.73 -3.16 -5.94
C PHE A 250 -19.58 -2.48 -6.70
N ASP A 251 -18.93 -3.21 -7.61
CA ASP A 251 -17.87 -2.68 -8.48
C ASP A 251 -18.11 -3.04 -9.96
N VAL A 252 -18.45 -2.03 -10.74
CA VAL A 252 -18.61 -2.11 -12.21
C VAL A 252 -17.59 -1.22 -12.94
N GLY A 253 -16.56 -0.75 -12.24
CA GLY A 253 -15.62 0.24 -12.74
C GLY A 253 -14.85 -0.21 -13.99
N SER A 254 -14.30 0.71 -14.77
CA SER A 254 -13.49 0.43 -15.96
C SER A 254 -14.19 -0.51 -16.96
N ASN A 255 -15.34 -0.06 -17.46
CA ASN A 255 -16.18 -0.78 -18.43
C ASN A 255 -16.72 0.20 -19.50
N ARG A 256 -17.79 -0.17 -20.21
CA ARG A 256 -18.47 0.63 -21.24
C ARG A 256 -19.97 0.77 -20.95
N PHE A 257 -20.37 0.71 -19.69
CA PHE A 257 -21.77 0.94 -19.28
C PHE A 257 -22.16 2.40 -19.53
N SER A 258 -23.45 2.64 -19.79
CA SER A 258 -23.98 3.92 -20.29
C SER A 258 -25.38 4.22 -19.72
N GLY A 259 -25.87 5.43 -19.91
CA GLY A 259 -27.15 5.88 -19.35
C GLY A 259 -27.02 6.22 -17.86
N ALA A 260 -28.12 6.13 -17.11
CA ALA A 260 -28.13 6.48 -15.70
C ALA A 260 -27.29 5.48 -14.87
N ALA A 261 -26.41 6.00 -14.01
CA ALA A 261 -25.73 5.19 -13.01
C ALA A 261 -26.72 4.67 -11.94
N PRO A 262 -26.49 3.47 -11.37
CA PRO A 262 -27.42 2.83 -10.42
C PRO A 262 -27.35 3.41 -8.99
N PHE A 263 -27.43 4.74 -8.86
CA PHE A 263 -27.34 5.46 -7.58
C PHE A 263 -28.42 5.09 -6.55
N ALA A 264 -29.51 4.45 -6.98
CA ALA A 264 -30.50 3.87 -6.06
C ALA A 264 -29.88 2.87 -5.06
N LEU A 265 -28.77 2.22 -5.41
CA LEU A 265 -28.05 1.31 -4.52
C LEU A 265 -27.45 2.02 -3.29
N LEU A 266 -27.11 3.31 -3.39
CA LEU A 266 -26.59 4.11 -2.27
C LEU A 266 -27.57 4.20 -1.09
N GLY A 267 -28.88 4.08 -1.37
CA GLY A 267 -29.95 4.08 -0.38
C GLY A 267 -30.13 2.75 0.36
N THR A 268 -29.42 1.68 -0.04
CA THR A 268 -29.52 0.37 0.64
C THR A 268 -28.81 0.40 2.00
N VAL A 269 -29.31 -0.38 2.96
CA VAL A 269 -28.81 -0.33 4.35
C VAL A 269 -27.41 -0.96 4.49
N ASN A 270 -27.11 -1.95 3.65
CA ASN A 270 -25.91 -2.78 3.78
C ASN A 270 -24.67 -2.21 3.08
N ILE A 271 -24.83 -1.35 2.07
CA ILE A 271 -23.75 -0.99 1.16
C ILE A 271 -22.55 -0.36 1.88
N THR A 272 -21.36 -0.91 1.64
CA THR A 272 -20.06 -0.42 2.10
C THR A 272 -19.29 0.25 0.96
N TYR A 273 -19.37 -0.34 -0.23
CA TYR A 273 -18.52 -0.03 -1.39
C TYR A 273 -19.37 0.10 -2.67
N PHE A 274 -19.31 1.28 -3.30
CA PHE A 274 -19.94 1.57 -4.58
C PHE A 274 -18.92 2.17 -5.54
N ASN A 275 -18.60 1.44 -6.61
CA ASN A 275 -17.71 1.87 -7.67
C ASN A 275 -18.39 1.72 -9.05
N VAL A 276 -18.54 2.85 -9.74
CA VAL A 276 -19.06 2.95 -11.12
C VAL A 276 -18.09 3.69 -12.04
N SER A 277 -16.83 3.86 -11.64
CA SER A 277 -15.89 4.77 -12.31
C SER A 277 -15.41 4.29 -13.67
N SER A 278 -14.83 5.18 -14.48
CA SER A 278 -14.28 4.86 -15.80
C SER A 278 -15.29 4.11 -16.69
N ASN A 279 -16.44 4.74 -16.92
CA ASN A 279 -17.55 4.24 -17.73
C ASN A 279 -18.11 5.40 -18.60
N ALA A 280 -19.27 5.23 -19.21
CA ALA A 280 -19.96 6.25 -19.99
C ALA A 280 -21.31 6.66 -19.36
N PHE A 281 -21.47 6.53 -18.03
CA PHE A 281 -22.71 6.93 -17.34
C PHE A 281 -22.95 8.44 -17.45
N ASP A 282 -24.22 8.83 -17.58
CA ASP A 282 -24.69 10.20 -17.75
C ASP A 282 -25.81 10.56 -16.75
N GLY A 283 -26.41 11.74 -16.92
CA GLY A 283 -27.41 12.29 -16.01
C GLY A 283 -26.80 13.00 -14.79
N GLU A 284 -27.61 13.24 -13.77
CA GLU A 284 -27.20 13.92 -12.53
C GLU A 284 -27.04 12.93 -11.36
N ILE A 285 -26.20 13.27 -10.39
CA ILE A 285 -26.13 12.53 -9.12
C ILE A 285 -27.34 12.94 -8.25
N PRO A 286 -28.29 12.03 -7.94
CA PRO A 286 -29.52 12.38 -7.25
C PRO A 286 -29.25 12.71 -5.76
N SER A 287 -30.22 13.36 -5.12
CA SER A 287 -30.16 13.61 -3.68
C SER A 287 -30.17 12.30 -2.88
N ILE A 288 -29.12 12.08 -2.09
CA ILE A 288 -28.89 10.90 -1.25
C ILE A 288 -29.69 11.07 0.05
N THR A 289 -30.99 10.80 -0.01
CA THR A 289 -31.93 10.97 1.12
C THR A 289 -31.72 9.96 2.24
N THR A 290 -31.30 8.75 1.90
CA THR A 290 -30.90 7.69 2.82
C THR A 290 -29.52 7.18 2.41
N CYS A 291 -28.70 6.81 3.39
CA CYS A 291 -27.37 6.27 3.14
C CYS A 291 -27.09 5.13 4.15
N GLY A 292 -26.55 4.01 3.66
CA GLY A 292 -26.23 2.87 4.52
C GLY A 292 -25.26 3.26 5.64
N SER A 293 -25.48 2.78 6.87
CA SER A 293 -24.64 3.16 8.00
C SER A 293 -23.20 2.64 7.89
N LYS A 294 -22.94 1.70 6.97
CA LYS A 294 -21.60 1.20 6.64
C LYS A 294 -20.99 1.87 5.41
N PHE A 295 -21.71 2.74 4.71
CA PHE A 295 -21.28 3.26 3.42
C PHE A 295 -20.02 4.10 3.57
N SER A 296 -18.98 3.69 2.85
CA SER A 296 -17.62 4.13 3.10
C SER A 296 -16.89 4.55 1.81
N TYR A 297 -17.17 3.91 0.68
CA TYR A 297 -16.45 4.16 -0.56
C TYR A 297 -17.43 4.49 -1.68
N PHE A 298 -17.32 5.72 -2.19
CA PHE A 298 -18.07 6.21 -3.34
C PHE A 298 -17.08 6.66 -4.42
N ASP A 299 -16.97 5.88 -5.50
CA ASP A 299 -16.21 6.25 -6.70
C ASP A 299 -17.14 6.24 -7.92
N ALA A 300 -17.33 7.41 -8.52
CA ALA A 300 -18.04 7.60 -9.79
C ALA A 300 -17.20 8.41 -10.80
N SER A 301 -15.89 8.47 -10.58
CA SER A 301 -14.96 9.23 -11.40
C SER A 301 -14.91 8.75 -12.87
N GLY A 302 -14.46 9.57 -13.81
CA GLY A 302 -14.25 9.15 -15.20
C GLY A 302 -15.55 8.73 -15.90
N ASN A 303 -16.58 9.58 -15.87
CA ASN A 303 -17.88 9.36 -16.50
C ASN A 303 -18.35 10.65 -17.20
N GLN A 304 -19.62 10.69 -17.64
CA GLN A 304 -20.26 11.86 -18.25
C GLN A 304 -21.32 12.48 -17.31
N LEU A 305 -21.15 12.33 -15.99
CA LEU A 305 -22.11 12.84 -15.01
C LEU A 305 -22.13 14.37 -15.00
N THR A 306 -23.31 14.93 -14.79
CA THR A 306 -23.63 16.36 -14.86
C THR A 306 -24.34 16.83 -13.58
N GLY A 307 -24.71 18.11 -13.53
CA GLY A 307 -25.36 18.70 -12.35
C GLY A 307 -24.38 18.97 -11.20
N PRO A 308 -24.88 19.39 -10.03
CA PRO A 308 -24.06 19.72 -8.88
C PRO A 308 -23.60 18.47 -8.10
N VAL A 309 -22.50 18.62 -7.34
CA VAL A 309 -22.20 17.68 -6.24
C VAL A 309 -23.32 17.82 -5.19
N PRO A 310 -24.08 16.76 -4.86
CA PRO A 310 -25.30 16.92 -4.07
C PRO A 310 -24.98 17.10 -2.58
N GLU A 311 -25.46 18.20 -1.98
CA GLU A 311 -25.26 18.53 -0.55
C GLU A 311 -25.62 17.37 0.39
N SER A 312 -26.66 16.61 0.03
CA SER A 312 -27.13 15.41 0.72
C SER A 312 -26.08 14.31 0.92
N VAL A 313 -24.91 14.38 0.28
CA VAL A 313 -23.77 13.48 0.56
C VAL A 313 -23.36 13.52 2.05
N VAL A 314 -23.66 14.63 2.75
CA VAL A 314 -23.52 14.77 4.21
C VAL A 314 -24.29 13.71 5.02
N ASN A 315 -25.34 13.11 4.46
CA ASN A 315 -26.09 12.04 5.11
C ASN A 315 -25.26 10.75 5.25
N CYS A 316 -24.27 10.56 4.38
CA CYS A 316 -23.31 9.45 4.44
C CYS A 316 -22.20 9.76 5.46
N ARG A 317 -22.55 9.88 6.76
CA ARG A 317 -21.62 10.34 7.81
C ARG A 317 -20.36 9.49 7.97
N ASN A 318 -20.43 8.21 7.61
CA ASN A 318 -19.31 7.28 7.66
C ASN A 318 -18.52 7.21 6.35
N LEU A 319 -18.77 8.08 5.37
CA LEU A 319 -18.07 8.11 4.09
C LEU A 319 -16.57 8.37 4.30
N ARG A 320 -15.76 7.63 3.54
CA ARG A 320 -14.31 7.48 3.74
C ARG A 320 -13.57 7.90 2.48
N VAL A 321 -14.08 7.54 1.31
CA VAL A 321 -13.63 8.00 -0.01
C VAL A 321 -14.82 8.58 -0.76
N LEU A 322 -14.66 9.80 -1.29
CA LEU A 322 -15.54 10.42 -2.27
C LEU A 322 -14.69 10.82 -3.49
N ASP A 323 -14.83 10.07 -4.58
CA ASP A 323 -14.16 10.33 -5.84
C ASP A 323 -15.18 10.54 -6.96
N LEU A 324 -15.31 11.79 -7.41
CA LEU A 324 -16.21 12.21 -8.49
C LEU A 324 -15.43 12.87 -9.64
N GLY A 325 -14.10 12.72 -9.67
CA GLY A 325 -13.22 13.38 -10.65
C GLY A 325 -13.52 12.99 -12.11
N ALA A 326 -12.99 13.75 -13.07
CA ALA A 326 -13.13 13.51 -14.51
C ALA A 326 -14.59 13.24 -14.96
N ASN A 327 -15.48 14.19 -14.64
CA ASN A 327 -16.88 14.21 -15.06
C ASN A 327 -17.22 15.59 -15.66
N ALA A 328 -18.49 15.83 -15.97
CA ALA A 328 -19.03 17.12 -16.40
C ALA A 328 -19.85 17.81 -15.30
N LEU A 329 -19.50 17.59 -14.02
CA LEU A 329 -20.17 18.22 -12.88
C LEU A 329 -19.97 19.73 -12.86
N ALA A 330 -20.96 20.43 -12.30
CA ALA A 330 -21.05 21.88 -12.29
C ALA A 330 -21.38 22.45 -10.89
N GLY A 331 -21.52 23.76 -10.79
CA GLY A 331 -21.93 24.43 -9.55
C GLY A 331 -20.75 24.81 -8.67
N VAL A 332 -20.79 24.42 -7.39
CA VAL A 332 -19.76 24.74 -6.37
C VAL A 332 -19.41 23.49 -5.55
N VAL A 333 -18.27 23.51 -4.87
CA VAL A 333 -17.94 22.49 -3.86
C VAL A 333 -18.84 22.71 -2.63
N PRO A 334 -19.69 21.75 -2.21
CA PRO A 334 -20.61 21.97 -1.10
C PRO A 334 -19.89 22.16 0.25
N PRO A 335 -20.11 23.27 0.97
CA PRO A 335 -19.48 23.50 2.28
C PRO A 335 -19.80 22.41 3.31
N VAL A 336 -20.97 21.78 3.21
CA VAL A 336 -21.42 20.69 4.09
C VAL A 336 -20.52 19.45 4.08
N ILE A 337 -19.70 19.25 3.03
CA ILE A 337 -18.66 18.20 3.00
C ILE A 337 -17.67 18.38 4.16
N GLY A 338 -17.42 19.62 4.58
CA GLY A 338 -16.64 19.99 5.77
C GLY A 338 -17.06 19.31 7.07
N THR A 339 -18.30 18.80 7.15
CA THR A 339 -18.83 18.12 8.34
C THR A 339 -18.62 16.60 8.33
N LEU A 340 -18.18 16.02 7.21
CA LEU A 340 -17.89 14.59 7.07
C LEU A 340 -16.55 14.22 7.74
N ARG A 341 -16.52 14.19 9.08
CA ARG A 341 -15.30 13.92 9.86
C ARG A 341 -14.62 12.58 9.55
N SER A 342 -15.35 11.60 9.02
CA SER A 342 -14.78 10.33 8.58
C SER A 342 -14.07 10.42 7.23
N LEU A 343 -14.28 11.47 6.43
CA LEU A 343 -13.77 11.59 5.07
C LEU A 343 -12.24 11.62 5.08
N SER A 344 -11.65 10.79 4.23
CA SER A 344 -10.19 10.64 4.07
C SER A 344 -9.76 11.08 2.69
N VAL A 345 -10.48 10.72 1.64
CA VAL A 345 -10.17 11.11 0.27
C VAL A 345 -11.34 11.91 -0.28
N LEU A 346 -11.05 13.13 -0.76
CA LEU A 346 -11.96 13.94 -1.56
C LEU A 346 -11.27 14.25 -2.89
N ARG A 347 -11.79 13.69 -3.98
CA ARG A 347 -11.37 14.06 -5.34
C ARG A 347 -12.55 14.54 -6.15
N LEU A 348 -12.43 15.76 -6.68
CA LEU A 348 -13.36 16.34 -7.63
C LEU A 348 -12.67 16.73 -8.94
N ALA A 349 -11.35 16.53 -9.05
CA ALA A 349 -10.50 17.06 -10.10
C ALA A 349 -10.99 16.78 -11.53
N GLY A 350 -10.77 17.71 -12.45
CA GLY A 350 -11.16 17.60 -13.86
C GLY A 350 -12.63 17.88 -14.16
N ASN A 351 -13.43 18.31 -13.18
CA ASN A 351 -14.80 18.80 -13.39
C ASN A 351 -14.81 20.32 -13.68
N ALA A 352 -14.48 20.69 -14.91
CA ALA A 352 -14.31 22.10 -15.31
C ALA A 352 -15.54 23.02 -15.12
N GLY A 353 -16.73 22.45 -14.87
CA GLY A 353 -17.95 23.20 -14.53
C GLY A 353 -18.07 23.59 -13.04
N ILE A 354 -17.30 22.98 -12.13
CA ILE A 354 -17.30 23.33 -10.70
C ILE A 354 -16.52 24.64 -10.52
N SER A 355 -17.12 25.60 -9.83
CA SER A 355 -16.66 26.97 -9.68
C SER A 355 -16.90 27.50 -8.25
N GLY A 356 -16.78 28.81 -8.04
CA GLY A 356 -16.87 29.43 -6.71
C GLY A 356 -15.55 29.30 -5.94
N SER A 357 -15.58 29.50 -4.63
CA SER A 357 -14.40 29.40 -3.77
C SER A 357 -14.27 28.02 -3.13
N ILE A 358 -13.05 27.66 -2.71
CA ILE A 358 -12.84 26.52 -1.81
C ILE A 358 -13.56 26.84 -0.48
N PRO A 359 -14.48 25.99 0.02
CA PRO A 359 -15.16 26.24 1.29
C PRO A 359 -14.18 26.18 2.47
N ALA A 360 -14.23 27.17 3.36
CA ALA A 360 -13.41 27.20 4.56
C ALA A 360 -13.77 26.05 5.52
N GLU A 361 -15.02 25.57 5.45
CA GLU A 361 -15.59 24.45 6.17
C GLU A 361 -14.83 23.13 5.92
N LEU A 362 -14.12 22.97 4.79
CA LEU A 362 -13.31 21.79 4.53
C LEU A 362 -12.23 21.54 5.60
N GLY A 363 -11.80 22.58 6.34
CA GLY A 363 -10.94 22.43 7.53
C GLY A 363 -11.53 21.53 8.63
N GLY A 364 -12.86 21.34 8.65
CA GLY A 364 -13.55 20.43 9.57
C GLY A 364 -13.42 18.94 9.22
N THR A 365 -12.86 18.58 8.06
CA THR A 365 -12.55 17.19 7.70
C THR A 365 -11.20 16.77 8.29
N GLU A 366 -11.13 16.67 9.63
CA GLU A 366 -9.91 16.41 10.40
C GLU A 366 -9.12 15.18 9.90
N MET A 367 -9.81 14.14 9.39
CA MET A 367 -9.23 12.89 8.89
C MET A 367 -8.80 12.92 7.41
N LEU A 368 -8.86 14.08 6.74
CA LEU A 368 -8.57 14.20 5.32
C LEU A 368 -7.09 13.94 5.01
N VAL A 369 -6.86 13.33 3.85
CA VAL A 369 -5.59 12.73 3.41
C VAL A 369 -5.19 13.26 2.05
N THR A 370 -6.16 13.18 1.13
CA THR A 370 -6.05 13.63 -0.25
C THR A 370 -7.17 14.63 -0.46
N LEU A 371 -6.79 15.86 -0.79
CA LEU A 371 -7.69 16.88 -1.31
C LEU A 371 -7.25 17.20 -2.73
N ASP A 372 -7.97 16.64 -3.71
CA ASP A 372 -7.69 16.84 -5.12
C ASP A 372 -8.85 17.61 -5.79
N LEU A 373 -8.62 18.90 -5.98
CA LEU A 373 -9.52 19.87 -6.60
C LEU A 373 -8.90 20.45 -7.88
N ALA A 374 -8.00 19.71 -8.53
CA ALA A 374 -7.29 20.19 -9.71
C ALA A 374 -8.18 20.35 -10.96
N GLY A 375 -7.86 21.30 -11.84
CA GLY A 375 -8.55 21.45 -13.12
C GLY A 375 -10.04 21.80 -13.01
N LEU A 376 -10.42 22.55 -11.96
CA LEU A 376 -11.75 23.12 -11.79
C LEU A 376 -11.73 24.61 -12.18
N ALA A 377 -12.86 25.30 -12.02
CA ALA A 377 -12.96 26.75 -12.23
C ALA A 377 -13.00 27.51 -10.89
N LEU A 378 -12.31 27.02 -9.85
CA LEU A 378 -12.31 27.64 -8.51
C LEU A 378 -11.62 29.00 -8.51
N THR A 379 -12.10 29.90 -7.68
CA THR A 379 -11.71 31.32 -7.56
C THR A 379 -11.55 31.73 -6.10
N GLY A 380 -11.06 32.94 -5.84
CA GLY A 380 -10.82 33.42 -4.47
C GLY A 380 -9.54 32.85 -3.86
N GLU A 381 -9.38 33.04 -2.55
CA GLU A 381 -8.16 32.67 -1.81
C GLU A 381 -8.17 31.21 -1.36
N ILE A 382 -6.98 30.64 -1.13
CA ILE A 382 -6.84 29.34 -0.46
C ILE A 382 -7.21 29.54 1.03
N PRO A 383 -8.24 28.86 1.58
CA PRO A 383 -8.64 29.10 2.96
C PRO A 383 -7.57 28.65 3.95
N GLY A 384 -7.15 29.55 4.84
CA GLY A 384 -6.20 29.22 5.91
C GLY A 384 -6.68 28.12 6.86
N SER A 385 -7.99 27.83 6.89
CA SER A 385 -8.60 26.72 7.64
C SER A 385 -8.25 25.34 7.10
N LEU A 386 -7.81 25.19 5.84
CA LEU A 386 -7.32 23.91 5.32
C LEU A 386 -6.15 23.35 6.16
N SER A 387 -5.41 24.23 6.85
CA SER A 387 -4.37 23.85 7.82
C SER A 387 -4.87 23.01 9.02
N GLN A 388 -6.18 22.89 9.21
CA GLN A 388 -6.81 22.04 10.24
C GLN A 388 -6.85 20.56 9.85
N CYS A 389 -6.73 20.24 8.56
CA CYS A 389 -6.63 18.86 8.03
C CYS A 389 -5.24 18.27 8.28
N GLN A 390 -4.82 18.13 9.54
CA GLN A 390 -3.43 17.84 9.93
C GLN A 390 -2.87 16.53 9.32
N PHE A 391 -3.73 15.58 8.95
CA PHE A 391 -3.34 14.31 8.33
C PHE A 391 -3.20 14.35 6.81
N LEU A 392 -3.31 15.52 6.18
CA LEU A 392 -3.21 15.67 4.72
C LEU A 392 -1.80 15.29 4.24
N LEU A 393 -1.72 14.36 3.29
CA LEU A 393 -0.50 14.03 2.55
C LEU A 393 -0.45 14.75 1.21
N GLU A 394 -1.61 14.99 0.60
CA GLU A 394 -1.77 15.37 -0.79
C GLU A 394 -2.75 16.54 -0.88
N LEU A 395 -2.25 17.71 -1.27
CA LEU A 395 -3.03 18.90 -1.56
C LEU A 395 -2.77 19.31 -3.01
N ASN A 396 -3.74 19.01 -3.89
CA ASN A 396 -3.69 19.39 -5.30
C ASN A 396 -4.82 20.37 -5.61
N LEU A 397 -4.45 21.63 -5.87
CA LEU A 397 -5.34 22.72 -6.25
C LEU A 397 -4.97 23.31 -7.63
N SER A 398 -4.16 22.59 -8.40
CA SER A 398 -3.61 23.06 -9.67
C SER A 398 -4.66 23.32 -10.76
N GLY A 399 -4.33 24.12 -11.77
CA GLY A 399 -5.19 24.35 -12.93
C GLY A 399 -6.52 25.04 -12.60
N ASN A 400 -6.51 25.98 -11.65
CA ASN A 400 -7.68 26.74 -11.20
C ASN A 400 -7.50 28.25 -11.47
N LYS A 401 -8.33 29.09 -10.84
CA LYS A 401 -8.25 30.56 -10.87
C LYS A 401 -8.11 31.13 -9.45
N LEU A 402 -7.43 30.40 -8.57
CA LEU A 402 -7.19 30.82 -7.18
C LEU A 402 -6.24 32.01 -7.16
N GLN A 403 -6.54 32.99 -6.30
CA GLN A 403 -5.88 34.29 -6.23
C GLN A 403 -5.43 34.62 -4.80
N GLY A 404 -4.68 35.71 -4.64
CA GLY A 404 -4.16 36.13 -3.34
C GLY A 404 -2.95 35.31 -2.88
N ALA A 405 -2.47 35.61 -1.68
CA ALA A 405 -1.25 35.01 -1.13
C ALA A 405 -1.49 33.60 -0.57
N MET A 406 -0.46 32.75 -0.65
CA MET A 406 -0.46 31.44 0.01
C MET A 406 -0.56 31.61 1.55
N PRO A 407 -1.48 30.90 2.24
CA PRO A 407 -1.62 31.01 3.69
C PRO A 407 -0.36 30.54 4.42
N SER A 408 0.16 31.38 5.31
CA SER A 408 1.33 31.02 6.13
C SER A 408 1.08 29.84 7.08
N THR A 409 -0.20 29.52 7.35
CA THR A 409 -0.67 28.41 8.18
C THR A 409 -0.57 27.03 7.53
N LEU A 410 -0.25 26.94 6.22
CA LEU A 410 -0.03 25.65 5.56
C LEU A 410 1.09 24.82 6.22
N ASN A 411 1.98 25.46 6.98
CA ASN A 411 3.02 24.81 7.78
C ASN A 411 2.49 23.83 8.85
N ASN A 412 1.23 23.95 9.28
CA ASN A 412 0.61 23.01 10.22
C ASN A 412 0.33 21.64 9.59
N LEU A 413 0.36 21.52 8.26
CA LEU A 413 0.17 20.25 7.53
C LEU A 413 1.46 19.42 7.56
N THR A 414 1.97 19.11 8.75
CA THR A 414 3.33 18.54 8.93
C THR A 414 3.53 17.16 8.27
N TYR A 415 2.44 16.45 7.95
CA TYR A 415 2.47 15.20 7.20
C TYR A 415 2.47 15.37 5.67
N LEU A 416 2.32 16.59 5.14
CA LEU A 416 2.15 16.87 3.71
C LEU A 416 3.38 16.45 2.90
N LYS A 417 3.12 15.77 1.78
CA LYS A 417 4.11 15.18 0.86
C LYS A 417 3.99 15.72 -0.55
N MET A 418 2.77 16.08 -0.97
CA MET A 418 2.49 16.75 -2.23
C MET A 418 1.73 18.04 -1.98
N LEU A 419 2.32 19.15 -2.44
CA LEU A 419 1.65 20.43 -2.60
C LEU A 419 1.76 20.86 -4.06
N ASP A 420 0.65 20.81 -4.77
CA ASP A 420 0.55 21.25 -6.16
C ASP A 420 -0.46 22.39 -6.29
N LEU A 421 0.06 23.58 -6.61
CA LEU A 421 -0.68 24.82 -6.81
C LEU A 421 -0.46 25.39 -8.23
N HIS A 422 0.15 24.64 -9.14
CA HIS A 422 0.55 25.16 -10.46
C HIS A 422 -0.67 25.61 -11.29
N ARG A 423 -0.47 26.52 -12.26
CA ARG A 423 -1.56 27.09 -13.09
C ARG A 423 -2.68 27.69 -12.25
N ASN A 424 -2.36 28.76 -11.54
CA ASN A 424 -3.31 29.56 -10.77
C ASN A 424 -2.99 31.06 -10.94
N GLN A 425 -3.60 31.91 -10.12
CA GLN A 425 -3.45 33.36 -10.11
C GLN A 425 -2.89 33.85 -8.76
N LEU A 426 -2.18 32.98 -8.02
CA LEU A 426 -1.66 33.26 -6.67
C LEU A 426 -0.59 34.35 -6.74
N ASP A 427 -0.63 35.27 -5.77
CA ASP A 427 0.27 36.42 -5.67
C ASP A 427 1.02 36.45 -4.32
N GLY A 428 1.57 37.61 -3.96
CA GLY A 428 2.41 37.74 -2.77
C GLY A 428 3.75 37.02 -2.92
N GLY A 429 4.36 36.64 -1.80
CA GLY A 429 5.62 35.90 -1.79
C GLY A 429 5.45 34.48 -1.26
N ILE A 430 6.39 33.59 -1.62
CA ILE A 430 6.42 32.22 -1.08
C ILE A 430 6.66 32.30 0.45
N PRO A 431 5.78 31.75 1.29
CA PRO A 431 5.94 31.85 2.75
C PRO A 431 7.19 31.14 3.25
N VAL A 432 8.00 31.81 4.08
CA VAL A 432 9.17 31.20 4.76
C VAL A 432 8.77 29.98 5.61
N THR A 433 7.54 29.96 6.13
CA THR A 433 6.99 28.85 6.93
C THR A 433 6.80 27.57 6.11
N LEU A 434 6.76 27.64 4.77
CA LEU A 434 6.66 26.47 3.91
C LEU A 434 7.88 25.54 4.06
N GLY A 435 9.05 26.10 4.41
CA GLY A 435 10.26 25.35 4.75
C GLY A 435 10.16 24.48 6.02
N GLN A 436 9.04 24.53 6.75
CA GLN A 436 8.78 23.65 7.90
C GLN A 436 8.15 22.31 7.51
N LEU A 437 7.65 22.18 6.26
CA LEU A 437 6.99 20.97 5.77
C LEU A 437 8.02 19.92 5.29
N THR A 438 8.89 19.46 6.19
CA THR A 438 10.05 18.60 5.88
C THR A 438 9.71 17.24 5.23
N ASN A 439 8.43 16.83 5.26
CA ASN A 439 7.93 15.64 4.58
C ASN A 439 7.60 15.86 3.09
N LEU A 440 7.66 17.10 2.57
CA LEU A 440 7.37 17.39 1.16
C LEU A 440 8.33 16.66 0.20
N VAL A 441 7.72 16.02 -0.79
CA VAL A 441 8.33 15.30 -1.91
C VAL A 441 8.01 16.00 -3.24
N LEU A 442 6.83 16.62 -3.38
CA LEU A 442 6.44 17.42 -4.54
C LEU A 442 6.00 18.81 -4.08
N LEU A 443 6.61 19.85 -4.66
CA LEU A 443 6.20 21.24 -4.55
C LEU A 443 6.16 21.89 -5.94
N ASP A 444 4.98 22.05 -6.53
CA ASP A 444 4.81 22.80 -7.77
C ASP A 444 3.99 24.09 -7.52
N LEU A 445 4.61 25.22 -7.82
CA LEU A 445 4.07 26.58 -7.70
C LEU A 445 4.14 27.31 -9.05
N SER A 446 4.44 26.61 -10.14
CA SER A 446 4.66 27.21 -11.45
C SER A 446 3.38 27.80 -12.09
N GLU A 447 3.54 28.62 -13.12
CA GLU A 447 2.42 29.25 -13.85
C GLU A 447 1.47 30.01 -12.89
N ASN A 448 2.02 30.98 -12.16
CA ASN A 448 1.32 31.80 -11.15
C ASN A 448 1.80 33.28 -11.21
N GLN A 449 1.39 34.13 -10.27
CA GLN A 449 1.75 35.55 -10.18
C GLN A 449 2.65 35.86 -8.96
N LEU A 450 3.40 34.87 -8.45
CA LEU A 450 4.20 35.00 -7.24
C LEU A 450 5.35 36.01 -7.43
N THR A 451 5.70 36.72 -6.37
CA THR A 451 6.67 37.83 -6.33
C THR A 451 7.63 37.68 -5.15
N GLY A 452 8.62 38.58 -5.03
CA GLY A 452 9.60 38.53 -3.94
C GLY A 452 10.64 37.41 -4.15
N PRO A 453 11.46 37.12 -3.13
CA PRO A 453 12.51 36.10 -3.22
C PRO A 453 11.99 34.68 -3.02
N ILE A 454 12.72 33.70 -3.57
CA ILE A 454 12.61 32.31 -3.14
C ILE A 454 13.21 32.20 -1.72
N PRO A 455 12.47 31.74 -0.70
CA PRO A 455 12.98 31.64 0.67
C PRO A 455 14.16 30.68 0.80
N GLN A 456 15.14 31.04 1.62
CA GLN A 456 16.27 30.15 1.93
C GLN A 456 15.80 28.94 2.77
N GLU A 457 14.72 29.10 3.53
CA GLU A 457 14.06 28.10 4.35
C GLU A 457 13.55 26.90 3.56
N LEU A 458 13.28 27.04 2.25
CA LEU A 458 12.99 25.88 1.37
C LEU A 458 14.18 24.90 1.31
N GLY A 459 15.39 25.35 1.69
CA GLY A 459 16.56 24.50 1.91
C GLY A 459 16.38 23.40 2.97
N ASN A 460 15.37 23.52 3.84
CA ASN A 460 15.04 22.50 4.86
C ASN A 460 14.24 21.31 4.29
N LEU A 461 13.70 21.42 3.06
CA LEU A 461 12.84 20.40 2.45
C LEU A 461 13.67 19.24 1.88
N SER A 462 14.39 18.51 2.74
CA SER A 462 15.38 17.50 2.34
C SER A 462 14.81 16.36 1.49
N ASN A 463 13.52 16.05 1.64
CA ASN A 463 12.83 14.98 0.90
C ASN A 463 12.30 15.41 -0.49
N LEU A 464 12.47 16.67 -0.87
CA LEU A 464 11.86 17.23 -2.07
C LEU A 464 12.44 16.63 -3.35
N MET A 465 11.62 16.00 -4.18
CA MET A 465 12.01 15.31 -5.42
C MET A 465 11.51 16.02 -6.68
N HIS A 466 10.43 16.79 -6.56
CA HIS A 466 9.96 17.69 -7.60
C HIS A 466 9.80 19.09 -7.00
N PHE A 467 10.41 20.08 -7.63
CA PHE A 467 10.31 21.48 -7.28
C PHE A 467 10.19 22.29 -8.56
N ASN A 468 9.19 23.16 -8.63
CA ASN A 468 8.99 24.00 -9.79
C ASN A 468 8.34 25.33 -9.38
N VAL A 469 8.97 26.43 -9.77
CA VAL A 469 8.54 27.82 -9.54
C VAL A 469 8.62 28.65 -10.83
N SER A 470 8.71 28.00 -11.98
CA SER A 470 8.77 28.64 -13.29
C SER A 470 7.50 29.44 -13.63
N PHE A 471 7.56 30.30 -14.64
CA PHE A 471 6.42 31.12 -15.09
C PHE A 471 5.75 31.90 -13.94
N ASN A 472 6.54 32.75 -13.29
CA ASN A 472 6.13 33.58 -12.15
C ASN A 472 6.85 34.96 -12.24
N ASN A 473 6.70 35.81 -11.22
CA ASN A 473 7.38 37.11 -11.15
C ASN A 473 8.34 37.20 -9.94
N LEU A 474 8.96 36.06 -9.58
CA LEU A 474 9.92 35.97 -8.48
C LEU A 474 11.19 36.76 -8.81
N SER A 475 11.89 37.19 -7.76
CA SER A 475 12.91 38.24 -7.83
C SER A 475 14.12 37.99 -6.93
N GLY A 476 15.29 38.46 -7.34
CA GLY A 476 16.52 38.33 -6.58
C GLY A 476 17.30 37.06 -6.89
N MET A 477 18.26 36.73 -6.03
CA MET A 477 19.17 35.59 -6.25
C MET A 477 18.50 34.27 -5.85
N ILE A 478 18.58 33.26 -6.70
CA ILE A 478 18.15 31.90 -6.34
C ILE A 478 19.00 31.40 -5.15
N PRO A 479 18.39 30.90 -4.05
CA PRO A 479 19.10 30.44 -2.88
C PRO A 479 20.16 29.38 -3.21
N LEU A 480 21.40 29.58 -2.75
CA LEU A 480 22.53 28.68 -2.97
C LEU A 480 22.49 27.42 -2.07
N VAL A 481 21.32 27.04 -1.56
CA VAL A 481 21.14 25.87 -0.70
C VAL A 481 21.02 24.60 -1.58
N PRO A 482 21.70 23.47 -1.24
CA PRO A 482 21.76 22.30 -2.11
C PRO A 482 20.39 21.73 -2.52
N VAL A 483 19.40 21.79 -1.62
CA VAL A 483 18.03 21.30 -1.89
C VAL A 483 17.34 22.06 -3.01
N VAL A 484 17.60 23.37 -3.16
CA VAL A 484 17.05 24.20 -4.26
C VAL A 484 17.94 24.10 -5.50
N GLN A 485 19.27 24.10 -5.32
CA GLN A 485 20.25 24.09 -6.42
C GLN A 485 20.35 22.78 -7.21
N LYS A 486 19.78 21.68 -6.71
CA LYS A 486 19.77 20.38 -7.42
C LYS A 486 18.76 20.32 -8.58
N PHE A 487 17.79 21.23 -8.62
CA PHE A 487 16.81 21.34 -9.70
C PHE A 487 17.41 22.15 -10.85
N ASP A 488 17.09 21.80 -12.09
CA ASP A 488 17.67 22.47 -13.26
C ASP A 488 17.01 23.82 -13.56
N PHE A 489 17.47 24.50 -14.62
CA PHE A 489 16.97 25.81 -15.03
C PHE A 489 15.47 25.83 -15.37
N THR A 490 14.85 24.68 -15.70
CA THR A 490 13.42 24.59 -16.03
C THR A 490 12.53 24.80 -14.83
N ALA A 491 13.00 24.46 -13.62
CA ALA A 491 12.29 24.77 -12.37
C ALA A 491 12.20 26.27 -12.06
N PHE A 492 12.98 27.13 -12.74
CA PHE A 492 13.10 28.57 -12.45
C PHE A 492 12.83 29.48 -13.66
N MET A 493 12.63 28.92 -14.86
CA MET A 493 12.48 29.70 -16.10
C MET A 493 11.28 30.65 -16.07
N ASP A 494 11.30 31.65 -16.96
CA ASP A 494 10.25 32.66 -17.09
C ASP A 494 9.88 33.38 -15.78
N ASN A 495 10.90 33.65 -14.96
CA ASN A 495 10.88 34.60 -13.85
C ASN A 495 11.80 35.78 -14.17
N PRO A 496 11.29 36.93 -14.64
CA PRO A 496 12.11 38.00 -15.25
C PRO A 496 13.01 38.75 -14.25
N LEU A 497 12.80 38.59 -12.95
CA LEU A 497 13.56 39.25 -11.89
C LEU A 497 14.47 38.30 -11.10
N LEU A 498 14.43 36.98 -11.37
CA LEU A 498 15.35 36.00 -10.78
C LEU A 498 16.73 36.05 -11.45
N CYS A 499 17.76 35.76 -10.68
CA CYS A 499 19.13 35.69 -11.15
C CYS A 499 19.96 34.65 -10.37
N GLY A 500 21.12 34.29 -10.92
CA GLY A 500 22.04 33.31 -10.34
C GLY A 500 21.71 31.88 -10.76
N HIS A 501 22.68 30.99 -10.55
CA HIS A 501 22.54 29.56 -10.83
C HIS A 501 21.30 28.98 -10.10
N PRO A 502 20.50 28.10 -10.72
CA PRO A 502 20.70 27.42 -12.02
C PRO A 502 20.39 28.24 -13.29
N LEU A 503 19.95 29.51 -13.18
CA LEU A 503 19.76 30.37 -14.35
C LEU A 503 21.08 30.99 -14.83
N ASN A 504 21.24 31.09 -16.15
CA ASN A 504 22.36 31.83 -16.77
C ASN A 504 22.24 33.37 -16.62
N THR A 505 21.15 33.86 -16.01
CA THR A 505 20.94 35.28 -15.72
C THR A 505 21.90 35.74 -14.62
N LEU A 506 22.95 36.46 -14.98
CA LEU A 506 23.91 37.01 -14.02
C LEU A 506 23.22 37.93 -13.01
N CYS A 507 23.38 37.65 -11.71
CA CYS A 507 23.07 38.60 -10.65
C CYS A 507 24.04 39.79 -10.71
N GLY A 508 23.74 40.75 -11.57
CA GLY A 508 24.33 42.07 -11.45
C GLY A 508 24.05 42.59 -10.05
N ARG A 509 25.09 43.05 -9.33
CA ARG A 509 24.89 44.12 -8.34
C ARG A 509 23.96 45.13 -8.98
N GLN A 510 22.95 45.61 -8.26
CA GLN A 510 22.21 46.78 -8.73
C GLN A 510 23.22 47.92 -8.92
N GLY A 511 23.66 48.10 -10.16
CA GLY A 511 24.13 49.38 -10.61
C GLY A 511 22.97 50.31 -10.35
N HIS A 512 23.17 51.28 -9.46
CA HIS A 512 22.23 52.37 -9.28
C HIS A 512 22.03 53.04 -10.65
N ARG A 513 21.01 52.58 -11.40
CA ARG A 513 20.41 53.34 -12.48
C ARG A 513 19.82 54.56 -11.79
N LYS A 514 20.62 55.63 -11.77
CA LYS A 514 20.20 56.98 -11.39
C LYS A 514 19.04 57.38 -12.30
N ARG A 515 17.81 57.04 -11.92
CA ARG A 515 16.66 57.87 -12.22
C ARG A 515 16.62 58.95 -11.16
N LEU A 516 16.92 60.17 -11.57
CA LEU A 516 16.77 61.36 -10.75
C LEU A 516 15.25 61.60 -10.58
N GLY A 517 14.75 61.65 -9.35
CA GLY A 517 13.35 62.01 -9.10
C GLY A 517 12.81 61.51 -7.75
N VAL A 518 12.30 62.46 -6.95
CA VAL A 518 11.48 62.31 -5.73
C VAL A 518 12.16 62.25 -4.33
N PRO A 519 13.19 61.42 -3.99
CA PRO A 519 13.58 61.24 -2.59
C PRO A 519 14.28 62.46 -1.95
N ILE A 520 14.80 63.39 -2.75
CA ILE A 520 15.40 64.65 -2.25
C ILE A 520 14.32 65.59 -1.65
N ILE A 521 13.07 65.52 -2.14
CA ILE A 521 11.96 66.31 -1.61
C ILE A 521 11.49 65.73 -0.26
N ILE A 522 11.46 64.39 -0.15
CA ILE A 522 11.05 63.68 1.08
C ILE A 522 12.06 63.93 2.21
N ALA A 523 13.36 64.01 1.91
CA ALA A 523 14.40 64.30 2.92
C ALA A 523 14.20 65.68 3.60
N ILE A 524 13.78 66.69 2.84
CA ILE A 524 13.51 68.05 3.37
C ILE A 524 12.26 68.05 4.27
N VAL A 525 11.21 67.30 3.87
CA VAL A 525 9.98 67.16 4.65
C VAL A 525 10.19 66.34 5.94
N ALA A 526 10.97 65.25 5.87
CA ALA A 526 11.30 64.42 7.02
C ALA A 526 12.10 65.18 8.09
N ALA A 527 13.07 66.02 7.69
CA ALA A 527 13.84 66.85 8.61
C ALA A 527 12.95 67.85 9.38
N ALA A 528 11.92 68.42 8.74
CA ALA A 528 10.96 69.30 9.39
C ALA A 528 10.02 68.53 10.36
N LEU A 529 9.57 67.34 9.99
CA LEU A 529 8.69 66.51 10.83
C LEU A 529 9.40 65.96 12.08
N ILE A 530 10.69 65.61 11.98
CA ILE A 530 11.49 65.18 13.13
C ILE A 530 11.62 66.32 14.17
N LEU A 531 11.79 67.56 13.72
CA LEU A 531 11.88 68.75 14.58
C LEU A 531 10.55 69.02 15.33
N ILE A 532 9.42 68.79 14.67
CA ILE A 532 8.07 68.88 15.27
C ILE A 532 7.86 67.72 16.28
N GLY A 533 8.29 66.50 15.94
CA GLY A 533 8.20 65.33 16.83
C GLY A 533 8.98 65.51 18.14
N ILE A 534 10.17 66.11 18.09
CA ILE A 534 10.97 66.41 19.29
C ILE A 534 10.25 67.39 20.23
N CYS A 535 9.54 68.39 19.69
CA CYS A 535 8.73 69.31 20.48
C CYS A 535 7.54 68.61 21.17
N ILE A 536 6.91 67.63 20.50
CA ILE A 536 5.78 66.86 21.04
C ILE A 536 6.24 65.90 22.15
N VAL A 537 7.37 65.21 21.97
CA VAL A 537 7.93 64.30 23.00
C VAL A 537 8.34 65.07 24.26
N CYS A 538 8.90 66.28 24.11
CA CYS A 538 9.20 67.15 25.25
C CYS A 538 7.92 67.59 26.00
N ALA A 539 6.83 67.88 25.28
CA ALA A 539 5.55 68.24 25.89
C ALA A 539 4.88 67.07 26.62
N LEU A 540 5.02 65.83 26.11
CA LEU A 540 4.46 64.63 26.74
C LEU A 540 5.24 64.20 28.00
N ASN A 541 6.57 64.33 28.00
CA ASN A 541 7.39 64.04 29.18
C ASN A 541 7.15 65.00 30.36
N ILE A 542 6.68 66.23 30.11
CA ILE A 542 6.27 67.17 31.17
C ILE A 542 4.92 66.75 31.80
N LYS A 543 4.07 66.01 31.06
CA LYS A 543 2.74 65.61 31.52
C LYS A 543 2.70 64.25 32.26
N ALA A 544 3.78 63.47 32.19
CA ALA A 544 3.90 62.19 32.90
C ALA A 544 4.43 62.31 34.35
N TYR A 545 4.96 63.48 34.75
CA TYR A 545 5.62 63.67 36.05
C TYR A 545 4.68 63.98 37.23
N THR A 546 3.38 63.69 37.11
CA THR A 546 2.38 63.96 38.17
C THR A 546 1.44 62.78 38.46
N CYS A 547 2.01 61.62 38.79
CA CYS A 547 1.50 60.87 39.94
C CYS A 547 2.60 60.03 40.60
N LYS A 548 2.69 60.17 41.92
CA LYS A 548 3.70 59.61 42.82
C LYS A 548 2.99 58.74 43.84
N SER A 549 3.41 57.49 44.01
CA SER A 549 3.29 56.64 45.22
C SER A 549 3.52 55.18 44.81
N ARG A 550 4.78 54.71 44.86
CA ARG A 550 5.38 53.95 45.97
C ARG A 550 5.04 52.45 45.93
N ASP A 551 6.04 51.68 45.48
CA ASP A 551 6.41 50.43 46.14
C ASP A 551 6.52 50.61 47.67
N GLU A 552 6.32 49.53 48.42
CA GLU A 552 7.35 49.02 49.35
C GLU A 552 6.95 47.63 49.89
N ASP A 553 7.94 46.71 49.88
CA ASP A 553 8.18 45.66 50.90
C ASP A 553 7.12 44.56 51.18
N ARG A 554 7.38 43.34 51.71
CA ARG A 554 8.54 42.45 52.01
C ARG A 554 7.92 41.05 52.39
N LYS A 555 8.58 39.90 52.64
CA LYS A 555 9.99 39.46 52.77
C LYS A 555 10.09 37.92 52.51
N GLU A 556 11.30 37.36 52.62
CA GLU A 556 11.75 36.11 53.31
C GLU A 556 10.69 35.19 54.01
N GLU A 557 10.86 33.87 54.20
CA GLU A 557 12.04 32.97 54.11
C GLU A 557 11.65 31.45 54.14
N GLU A 558 12.67 30.57 54.10
CA GLU A 558 12.72 29.16 54.61
C GLU A 558 12.04 27.94 53.90
N GLU A 559 12.95 27.05 53.44
CA GLU A 559 13.05 25.60 53.73
C GLU A 559 12.15 24.47 53.13
N VAL A 560 12.83 23.64 52.31
CA VAL A 560 13.05 22.16 52.49
C VAL A 560 11.94 21.13 52.14
N LEU A 561 12.37 20.15 51.31
CA LEU A 561 11.84 18.79 51.04
C LEU A 561 10.42 18.61 50.47
N VAL A 562 10.36 17.79 49.40
CA VAL A 562 9.36 16.76 49.02
C VAL A 562 9.68 16.42 47.55
N SER A 563 10.38 15.32 47.26
CA SER A 563 9.92 13.92 47.21
C SER A 563 9.31 13.55 45.85
N GLU A 564 9.69 12.37 45.37
CA GLU A 564 8.94 11.64 44.35
C GLU A 564 7.46 11.56 44.74
N SER A 565 6.57 11.75 43.76
CA SER A 565 5.25 11.10 43.77
C SER A 565 4.58 11.23 42.39
N THR A 566 4.91 10.26 41.54
CA THR A 566 3.95 9.78 40.54
C THR A 566 2.63 9.47 41.24
N THR A 567 1.56 10.19 40.92
CA THR A 567 0.18 9.77 41.18
C THR A 567 -0.55 9.75 39.85
N ILE A 568 -0.65 8.56 39.24
CA ILE A 568 -1.80 7.67 39.38
C ILE A 568 -3.07 8.34 38.83
N ALA A 569 -3.30 8.13 37.54
CA ALA A 569 -4.67 8.12 37.03
C ALA A 569 -5.38 6.92 37.66
N SER A 570 -6.39 7.21 38.49
CA SER A 570 -7.23 6.21 39.16
C SER A 570 -8.03 5.37 38.14
N PRO A 571 -8.37 4.09 38.42
CA PRO A 571 -8.89 3.19 37.38
C PRO A 571 -10.37 3.48 37.08
N GLY A 572 -10.63 4.01 35.89
CA GLY A 572 -11.96 4.40 35.42
C GLY A 572 -12.19 4.10 33.94
N SER A 573 -12.32 2.81 33.61
CA SER A 573 -12.93 2.28 32.37
C SER A 573 -12.76 3.08 31.07
N ASN A 574 -11.75 2.69 30.28
CA ASN A 574 -11.98 2.19 28.92
C ASN A 574 -10.72 1.44 28.49
N ALA A 575 -10.66 0.14 28.81
CA ALA A 575 -9.62 -0.73 28.27
C ALA A 575 -9.71 -0.69 26.74
N ILE A 576 -8.59 -0.46 26.06
CA ILE A 576 -8.52 -0.57 24.60
C ILE A 576 -8.57 -2.07 24.29
N ILE A 577 -9.78 -2.61 24.12
CA ILE A 577 -10.00 -4.02 23.77
C ILE A 577 -9.62 -4.18 22.29
N GLY A 578 -8.32 -4.36 22.05
CA GLY A 578 -7.78 -4.79 20.77
C GLY A 578 -7.59 -6.30 20.69
N LYS A 579 -7.46 -6.80 19.47
CA LYS A 579 -7.20 -8.19 19.15
C LYS A 579 -5.71 -8.38 18.89
N LEU A 580 -5.04 -9.14 19.76
CA LEU A 580 -3.70 -9.67 19.51
C LEU A 580 -3.82 -11.00 18.76
N VAL A 581 -3.13 -11.15 17.65
CA VAL A 581 -3.05 -12.41 16.89
C VAL A 581 -1.60 -12.77 16.66
N LEU A 582 -1.22 -13.97 17.09
CA LEU A 582 0.14 -14.49 17.03
C LEU A 582 0.19 -15.64 16.02
N PHE A 583 1.10 -15.55 15.06
CA PHE A 583 1.39 -16.61 14.09
C PHE A 583 2.38 -17.62 14.67
N SER A 584 3.28 -17.17 15.55
CA SER A 584 4.26 -18.03 16.24
C SER A 584 3.78 -18.48 17.63
N LYS A 585 4.12 -19.71 17.99
CA LYS A 585 3.98 -20.27 19.35
C LYS A 585 5.14 -19.89 20.29
N SER A 586 6.17 -19.20 19.78
CA SER A 586 7.33 -18.77 20.58
C SER A 586 7.06 -17.55 21.45
N LEU A 587 5.98 -16.81 21.17
CA LEU A 587 5.59 -15.61 21.91
C LEU A 587 4.64 -15.95 23.08
N PRO A 588 4.65 -15.15 24.16
CA PRO A 588 3.73 -15.33 25.28
C PRO A 588 2.27 -15.27 24.82
N SER A 589 1.46 -16.24 25.26
CA SER A 589 0.08 -16.42 24.80
C SER A 589 -0.97 -15.80 25.72
N ARG A 590 -0.59 -15.35 26.92
CA ARG A 590 -1.48 -14.61 27.83
C ARG A 590 -1.26 -13.12 27.66
N TYR A 591 -2.34 -12.34 27.72
CA TYR A 591 -2.28 -10.89 27.62
C TYR A 591 -1.49 -10.24 28.76
N GLU A 592 -1.54 -10.85 29.96
CA GLU A 592 -0.80 -10.43 31.16
C GLU A 592 0.72 -10.41 30.93
N ASP A 593 1.24 -11.35 30.12
CA ASP A 593 2.67 -11.48 29.81
C ASP A 593 3.21 -10.38 28.87
N TRP A 594 2.35 -9.49 28.34
CA TRP A 594 2.69 -8.42 27.39
C TRP A 594 2.88 -7.03 28.03
N GLU A 595 2.93 -6.94 29.35
CA GLU A 595 3.18 -5.68 30.07
C GLU A 595 4.50 -5.01 29.61
N THR A 596 5.58 -5.79 29.46
CA THR A 596 6.89 -5.30 29.01
C THR A 596 6.86 -4.82 27.55
N GLY A 597 6.12 -5.50 26.67
CA GLY A 597 5.91 -5.05 25.29
C GLY A 597 5.10 -3.76 25.19
N THR A 598 4.20 -3.53 26.15
CA THR A 598 3.42 -2.29 26.24
C THR A 598 4.28 -1.13 26.77
N LYS A 599 5.16 -1.38 27.75
CA LYS A 599 6.15 -0.40 28.23
C LYS A 599 7.10 0.04 27.12
N ALA A 600 7.57 -0.88 26.28
CA ALA A 600 8.46 -0.58 25.16
C ALA A 600 7.87 0.38 24.10
N LEU A 601 6.54 0.51 24.00
CA LEU A 601 5.87 1.46 23.11
C LEU A 601 5.77 2.89 23.68
N LEU A 602 6.03 3.06 24.97
CA LEU A 602 6.02 4.34 25.70
C LEU A 602 7.44 4.84 25.99
N ASP A 603 8.43 3.94 25.92
CA ASP A 603 9.84 4.20 26.15
C ASP A 603 10.56 4.65 24.86
N LYS A 604 11.36 5.72 24.96
CA LYS A 604 12.17 6.23 23.86
C LYS A 604 13.43 5.41 23.65
N ASP A 605 13.95 4.76 24.68
CA ASP A 605 15.18 3.96 24.60
C ASP A 605 14.92 2.59 23.93
N CYS A 606 13.64 2.21 23.83
CA CYS A 606 13.17 1.08 23.04
C CYS A 606 12.99 1.39 21.54
N LEU A 607 13.17 2.63 21.08
CA LEU A 607 13.03 3.01 19.67
C LEU A 607 14.23 2.52 18.83
N ILE A 608 13.97 1.70 17.80
CA ILE A 608 15.04 1.12 16.95
C ILE A 608 14.96 1.51 15.47
N GLY A 609 13.93 2.24 15.04
CA GLY A 609 13.84 2.75 13.67
C GLY A 609 12.52 3.48 13.39
N GLY A 610 12.45 4.16 12.25
CA GLY A 610 11.24 4.85 11.80
C GLY A 610 11.27 5.11 10.30
N GLY A 611 10.11 5.05 9.65
CA GLY A 611 10.00 5.27 8.21
C GLY A 611 8.58 5.57 7.76
N SER A 612 8.37 5.71 6.44
CA SER A 612 7.11 6.23 5.85
C SER A 612 5.83 5.39 6.07
N ILE A 613 5.94 4.23 6.74
CA ILE A 613 4.85 3.30 7.08
C ILE A 613 4.63 3.21 8.61
N GLY A 614 5.57 3.72 9.42
CA GLY A 614 5.46 3.73 10.87
C GLY A 614 6.78 3.64 11.64
N THR A 615 6.65 3.70 12.96
CA THR A 615 7.74 3.66 13.95
C THR A 615 8.03 2.22 14.38
N VAL A 616 9.30 1.85 14.65
CA VAL A 616 9.71 0.50 15.09
C VAL A 616 10.37 0.54 16.47
N TYR A 617 9.85 -0.28 17.38
CA TYR A 617 10.34 -0.43 18.75
C TYR A 617 10.89 -1.85 18.98
N LYS A 618 11.86 -2.01 19.86
CA LYS A 618 12.31 -3.30 20.38
C LYS A 618 11.55 -3.63 21.65
N ALA A 619 10.88 -4.78 21.69
CA ALA A 619 10.34 -5.31 22.94
C ALA A 619 11.13 -6.56 23.34
N THR A 620 11.59 -6.62 24.59
CA THR A 620 12.30 -7.78 25.16
C THR A 620 11.45 -8.37 26.28
N PHE A 621 11.15 -9.66 26.22
CA PHE A 621 10.37 -10.38 27.24
C PHE A 621 11.28 -10.97 28.32
N GLU A 622 10.71 -11.33 29.48
CA GLU A 622 11.46 -11.88 30.62
C GLU A 622 12.24 -13.18 30.31
N ASN A 623 11.79 -13.94 29.29
CA ASN A 623 12.47 -15.13 28.81
C ASN A 623 13.67 -14.84 27.88
N GLY A 624 14.05 -13.57 27.70
CA GLY A 624 15.15 -13.13 26.84
C GLY A 624 14.80 -13.01 25.35
N LEU A 625 13.59 -13.38 24.94
CA LEU A 625 13.14 -13.21 23.54
C LEU A 625 12.98 -11.71 23.23
N SER A 626 13.54 -11.27 22.10
CA SER A 626 13.33 -9.92 21.57
C SER A 626 12.53 -9.96 20.27
N ILE A 627 11.61 -9.00 20.09
CA ILE A 627 10.88 -8.76 18.85
C ILE A 627 10.99 -7.30 18.42
N ALA A 628 10.80 -7.07 17.11
CA ALA A 628 10.52 -5.75 16.58
C ALA A 628 9.00 -5.53 16.54
N VAL A 629 8.54 -4.43 17.11
CA VAL A 629 7.15 -4.00 17.16
C VAL A 629 7.01 -2.73 16.31
N LYS A 630 6.50 -2.89 15.09
CA LYS A 630 6.26 -1.76 14.18
C LYS A 630 4.87 -1.19 14.42
N LYS A 631 4.81 -0.04 15.09
CA LYS A 631 3.61 0.77 15.21
C LYS A 631 3.33 1.42 13.86
N LEU A 632 2.29 0.96 13.18
CA LEU A 632 1.88 1.55 11.90
C LEU A 632 1.33 2.95 12.16
N GLU A 633 1.88 3.96 11.48
CA GLU A 633 1.38 5.33 11.54
C GLU A 633 0.22 5.48 10.55
N THR A 634 -0.88 4.78 10.85
CA THR A 634 -2.02 4.61 9.95
C THR A 634 -2.92 5.85 9.83
N LEU A 635 -2.71 6.89 10.65
CA LEU A 635 -3.50 8.13 10.69
C LEU A 635 -5.03 7.87 10.71
N GLY A 636 -5.50 6.79 11.37
CA GLY A 636 -6.92 6.41 11.44
C GLY A 636 -7.51 5.93 10.10
N ARG A 637 -6.67 5.43 9.19
CA ARG A 637 -7.04 5.09 7.82
C ARG A 637 -7.22 3.61 7.52
N VAL A 638 -6.95 2.68 8.42
CA VAL A 638 -7.27 1.27 8.11
C VAL A 638 -8.78 1.06 8.25
N ARG A 639 -9.39 0.78 7.10
CA ARG A 639 -10.84 0.71 6.78
C ARG A 639 -11.62 -0.17 7.75
N ASP A 640 -11.11 -1.39 7.76
CA ASP A 640 -11.81 -2.63 7.99
C ASP A 640 -10.82 -3.56 8.69
N GLN A 641 -11.27 -4.15 9.79
CA GLN A 641 -10.49 -5.11 10.53
C GLN A 641 -10.31 -6.39 9.71
N ASP A 642 -11.36 -6.88 9.03
CA ASP A 642 -11.32 -8.17 8.35
C ASP A 642 -10.38 -8.13 7.12
N GLU A 643 -10.27 -6.98 6.43
CA GLU A 643 -9.32 -6.78 5.32
C GLU A 643 -7.85 -6.74 5.81
N PHE A 644 -7.58 -6.00 6.89
CA PHE A 644 -6.25 -5.96 7.51
C PHE A 644 -5.84 -7.33 8.06
N GLU A 645 -6.75 -8.01 8.75
CA GLU A 645 -6.53 -9.37 9.24
C GLU A 645 -6.33 -10.35 8.08
N HIS A 646 -7.05 -10.19 6.96
CA HIS A 646 -6.89 -11.00 5.77
C HIS A 646 -5.49 -10.87 5.18
N GLU A 647 -5.03 -9.65 4.89
CA GLU A 647 -3.69 -9.42 4.33
C GLU A 647 -2.59 -9.78 5.33
N MET A 648 -2.71 -9.44 6.62
CA MET A 648 -1.73 -9.88 7.62
C MET A 648 -1.72 -11.39 7.81
N SER A 649 -2.84 -12.10 7.64
CA SER A 649 -2.85 -13.57 7.64
C SER A 649 -2.18 -14.17 6.40
N GLN A 650 -2.19 -13.50 5.25
CA GLN A 650 -1.39 -13.93 4.10
C GLN A 650 0.11 -13.75 4.41
N LEU A 651 0.52 -12.58 4.90
CA LEU A 651 1.93 -12.27 5.17
C LEU A 651 2.51 -13.09 6.34
N GLY A 652 1.71 -13.33 7.38
CA GLY A 652 2.08 -14.17 8.53
C GLY A 652 2.28 -15.66 8.22
N ASN A 653 1.81 -16.13 7.06
CA ASN A 653 2.02 -17.49 6.58
C ASN A 653 3.22 -17.63 5.63
N LEU A 654 3.91 -16.52 5.29
CA LEU A 654 5.10 -16.58 4.45
C LEU A 654 6.30 -17.07 5.26
N SER A 655 6.96 -18.11 4.77
CA SER A 655 8.10 -18.75 5.42
C SER A 655 9.22 -18.94 4.40
N HIS A 656 10.18 -18.03 4.40
CA HIS A 656 11.37 -18.08 3.57
C HIS A 656 12.59 -17.68 4.42
N PRO A 657 13.73 -18.39 4.36
CA PRO A 657 14.88 -18.15 5.26
C PRO A 657 15.46 -16.74 5.14
N ASN A 658 15.25 -16.08 4.00
CA ASN A 658 15.75 -14.73 3.72
C ASN A 658 14.65 -13.64 3.77
N LEU A 659 13.49 -13.93 4.38
CA LEU A 659 12.48 -12.93 4.75
C LEU A 659 12.46 -12.76 6.27
N VAL A 660 12.29 -11.53 6.75
CA VAL A 660 12.07 -11.25 8.18
C VAL A 660 10.67 -11.74 8.57
N ALA A 661 10.58 -12.75 9.44
CA ALA A 661 9.32 -13.39 9.75
C ALA A 661 8.37 -12.47 10.56
N PHE A 662 7.14 -12.31 10.06
CA PHE A 662 6.04 -11.76 10.86
C PHE A 662 5.61 -12.77 11.92
N GLN A 663 5.69 -12.39 13.19
CA GLN A 663 5.30 -13.23 14.33
C GLN A 663 3.85 -13.00 14.79
N GLY A 664 3.23 -11.89 14.37
CA GLY A 664 1.83 -11.55 14.68
C GLY A 664 1.45 -10.13 14.30
N TYR A 665 0.26 -9.71 14.73
CA TYR A 665 -0.17 -8.32 14.75
C TYR A 665 -1.04 -8.03 15.99
N TYR A 666 -1.12 -6.75 16.36
CA TYR A 666 -2.14 -6.22 17.25
C TYR A 666 -3.02 -5.25 16.48
N TRP A 667 -4.33 -5.40 16.63
CA TRP A 667 -5.33 -4.53 16.01
C TRP A 667 -6.26 -3.92 17.06
N SER A 668 -6.52 -2.62 16.94
CA SER A 668 -7.60 -1.92 17.64
C SER A 668 -8.09 -0.76 16.79
N SER A 669 -9.18 -0.09 17.19
CA SER A 669 -9.70 1.10 16.50
C SER A 669 -8.73 2.29 16.47
N SER A 670 -7.75 2.34 17.38
CA SER A 670 -6.82 3.48 17.56
C SER A 670 -5.34 3.12 17.38
N MET A 671 -5.01 1.83 17.18
CA MET A 671 -3.62 1.37 17.12
C MET A 671 -3.50 0.05 16.35
N GLN A 672 -2.57 0.02 15.39
CA GLN A 672 -2.18 -1.15 14.63
C GLN A 672 -0.68 -1.39 14.81
N LEU A 673 -0.30 -2.59 15.26
CA LEU A 673 1.10 -2.98 15.43
C LEU A 673 1.37 -4.23 14.60
N LEU A 674 2.49 -4.25 13.88
CA LEU A 674 3.05 -5.47 13.30
C LEU A 674 4.14 -6.00 14.21
N LEU A 675 4.15 -7.31 14.44
CA LEU A 675 5.11 -8.00 15.29
C LEU A 675 6.00 -8.85 14.39
N SER A 676 7.31 -8.65 14.42
CA SER A 676 8.28 -9.43 13.65
C SER A 676 9.48 -9.86 14.48
N GLU A 677 10.28 -10.79 13.99
CA GLU A 677 11.56 -11.14 14.63
C GLU A 677 12.47 -9.91 14.77
N PHE A 678 13.23 -9.84 15.87
CA PHE A 678 14.22 -8.80 16.08
C PHE A 678 15.54 -9.14 15.39
N MET A 679 16.04 -8.22 14.57
CA MET A 679 17.24 -8.39 13.77
C MET A 679 18.41 -7.67 14.46
N ALA A 680 19.26 -8.46 15.14
CA ALA A 680 20.19 -7.95 16.14
C ALA A 680 21.26 -6.97 15.61
N ASN A 681 21.61 -7.04 14.33
CA ASN A 681 22.69 -6.25 13.74
C ASN A 681 22.19 -5.09 12.86
N GLY A 682 20.91 -4.68 12.98
CA GLY A 682 20.37 -3.52 12.26
C GLY A 682 20.16 -3.76 10.76
N SER A 683 20.26 -2.71 9.94
CA SER A 683 20.06 -2.77 8.49
C SER A 683 21.37 -2.67 7.70
N LEU A 684 21.39 -3.20 6.47
CA LEU A 684 22.53 -3.07 5.56
C LEU A 684 22.90 -1.60 5.31
N TYR A 685 21.93 -0.69 5.27
CA TYR A 685 22.19 0.76 5.14
C TYR A 685 23.11 1.28 6.24
N ASP A 686 22.89 0.86 7.50
CA ASP A 686 23.66 1.33 8.65
C ASP A 686 25.14 0.92 8.55
N HIS A 687 25.40 -0.30 8.04
CA HIS A 687 26.75 -0.85 7.85
C HIS A 687 27.47 -0.34 6.60
N LEU A 688 26.75 0.04 5.55
CA LEU A 688 27.35 0.64 4.36
C LEU A 688 27.67 2.13 4.56
N HIS A 689 26.78 2.89 5.21
CA HIS A 689 26.79 4.35 5.14
C HIS A 689 27.16 5.08 6.42
N GLY A 690 27.01 4.44 7.58
CA GLY A 690 27.34 5.01 8.89
C GLY A 690 26.40 6.13 9.37
N ASN A 691 25.86 5.95 10.58
CA ASN A 691 24.96 6.85 11.32
C ASN A 691 23.56 7.10 10.74
N HIS A 692 22.57 6.78 11.59
CA HIS A 692 21.18 7.21 11.52
C HIS A 692 21.05 8.69 11.97
N PRO A 693 20.10 9.49 11.44
CA PRO A 693 19.93 10.90 11.80
C PRO A 693 19.41 11.15 13.23
N TYR A 694 19.01 10.09 13.93
CA TYR A 694 18.71 10.10 15.37
C TYR A 694 19.75 9.25 16.07
N GLY A 695 20.65 9.89 16.81
CA GLY A 695 21.81 9.24 17.40
C GLY A 695 21.46 8.34 18.57
N PHE A 696 21.51 7.02 18.36
CA PHE A 696 21.50 6.02 19.41
C PHE A 696 22.75 5.16 19.30
N SER A 697 23.68 5.37 20.23
CA SER A 697 24.92 4.61 20.35
C SER A 697 25.10 4.17 21.79
N GLU A 698 24.44 3.07 22.16
CA GLU A 698 24.75 2.32 23.38
C GLU A 698 24.72 0.80 23.13
N SER A 699 25.80 0.30 22.53
CA SER A 699 26.53 -0.84 23.10
C SER A 699 27.94 -0.94 22.52
N SER A 700 28.88 -0.27 23.20
CA SER A 700 30.26 -0.75 23.46
C SER A 700 30.91 -1.76 22.48
N SER A 701 31.02 -1.42 21.20
CA SER A 701 31.96 -2.03 20.24
C SER A 701 32.58 -0.98 19.33
N ARG A 702 33.48 -0.15 19.88
CA ARG A 702 34.45 0.61 19.06
C ARG A 702 35.43 -0.36 18.42
N GLY A 703 35.07 -0.92 17.27
CA GLY A 703 35.94 -1.83 16.51
C GLY A 703 35.15 -2.71 15.54
N GLY A 704 34.79 -2.17 14.37
CA GLY A 704 33.93 -2.88 13.40
C GLY A 704 34.07 -2.46 11.94
N GLY A 705 35.09 -1.67 11.56
CA GLY A 705 35.36 -1.24 10.17
C GLY A 705 35.85 -2.36 9.23
N GLY A 706 35.36 -3.58 9.42
CA GLY A 706 35.79 -4.80 8.73
C GLY A 706 34.82 -5.98 8.83
N GLU A 707 33.59 -5.81 9.32
CA GLU A 707 32.64 -6.93 9.48
C GLU A 707 31.80 -7.26 8.24
N LEU A 708 31.72 -6.39 7.23
CA LEU A 708 31.15 -6.71 5.92
C LEU A 708 32.24 -6.84 4.84
N SER A 709 32.95 -7.97 4.87
CA SER A 709 33.79 -8.43 3.76
C SER A 709 32.97 -8.57 2.47
N TRP A 710 33.65 -8.59 1.31
CA TRP A 710 32.95 -8.84 0.04
C TRP A 710 32.15 -10.14 0.06
N GLU A 711 32.70 -11.19 0.66
CA GLU A 711 31.99 -12.46 0.81
C GLU A 711 30.63 -12.29 1.51
N ARG A 712 30.58 -11.53 2.61
CA ARG A 712 29.35 -11.24 3.35
C ARG A 712 28.41 -10.34 2.55
N ARG A 713 28.92 -9.27 1.92
CA ARG A 713 28.08 -8.36 1.11
C ARG A 713 27.47 -9.06 -0.11
N PHE A 714 28.24 -9.90 -0.78
CA PHE A 714 27.79 -10.73 -1.89
C PHE A 714 26.73 -11.73 -1.43
N ASN A 715 26.93 -12.38 -0.28
CA ASN A 715 25.91 -13.24 0.29
C ASN A 715 24.63 -12.46 0.63
N ILE A 716 24.73 -11.24 1.19
CA ILE A 716 23.60 -10.35 1.45
C ILE A 716 22.86 -9.97 0.16
N ALA A 717 23.58 -9.65 -0.93
CA ALA A 717 22.99 -9.44 -2.25
C ALA A 717 22.24 -10.68 -2.75
N LEU A 718 22.87 -11.86 -2.68
CA LEU A 718 22.29 -13.12 -3.15
C LEU A 718 21.05 -13.54 -2.34
N VAL A 719 21.05 -13.40 -1.02
CA VAL A 719 19.89 -13.73 -0.18
C VAL A 719 18.75 -12.74 -0.35
N ALA A 720 19.04 -11.45 -0.55
CA ALA A 720 18.03 -10.46 -0.90
C ALA A 720 17.45 -10.70 -2.31
N ALA A 721 18.29 -11.09 -3.28
CA ALA A 721 17.84 -11.50 -4.61
C ALA A 721 16.93 -12.74 -4.55
N ARG A 722 17.29 -13.76 -3.76
CA ARG A 722 16.47 -14.96 -3.53
C ARG A 722 15.15 -14.63 -2.82
N ALA A 723 15.17 -13.77 -1.81
CA ALA A 723 13.96 -13.29 -1.13
C ALA A 723 13.01 -12.57 -2.08
N LEU A 724 13.54 -11.68 -2.94
CA LEU A 724 12.74 -10.94 -3.90
C LEU A 724 12.26 -11.81 -5.07
N ALA A 725 13.08 -12.77 -5.52
CA ALA A 725 12.67 -13.80 -6.46
C ALA A 725 11.52 -14.65 -5.89
N TYR A 726 11.58 -15.04 -4.61
CA TYR A 726 10.49 -15.71 -3.92
C TYR A 726 9.21 -14.85 -3.88
N LEU A 727 9.31 -13.55 -3.57
CA LEU A 727 8.14 -12.65 -3.58
C LEU A 727 7.54 -12.46 -4.99
N HIS A 728 8.38 -12.39 -6.03
CA HIS A 728 7.94 -12.17 -7.42
C HIS A 728 7.38 -13.43 -8.08
N HIS A 729 8.06 -14.56 -7.89
CA HIS A 729 7.89 -15.76 -8.71
C HIS A 729 7.26 -16.92 -7.94
N ASP A 730 7.49 -17.03 -6.63
CA ASP A 730 7.01 -18.13 -5.77
C ASP A 730 5.71 -17.74 -5.04
N CYS A 731 5.60 -16.49 -4.60
CA CYS A 731 4.38 -15.96 -3.99
C CYS A 731 3.29 -15.75 -5.04
N ARG A 732 2.06 -16.12 -4.66
CA ARG A 732 0.85 -16.04 -5.49
C ARG A 732 -0.32 -15.63 -4.54
N PRO A 733 -0.71 -14.34 -4.47
CA PRO A 733 -0.41 -13.25 -5.41
C PRO A 733 1.08 -13.01 -5.54
N GLN A 734 1.53 -12.63 -6.73
CA GLN A 734 2.84 -12.00 -6.85
C GLN A 734 2.89 -10.86 -5.82
N ILE A 735 3.84 -10.94 -4.90
CA ILE A 735 4.03 -9.90 -3.90
C ILE A 735 5.05 -8.94 -4.49
N LEU A 736 4.56 -7.84 -5.02
CA LEU A 736 5.40 -6.68 -5.31
C LEU A 736 5.77 -6.05 -3.97
N HIS A 737 7.06 -5.79 -3.79
CA HIS A 737 7.58 -5.23 -2.54
C HIS A 737 7.40 -3.71 -2.52
N LEU A 738 7.63 -3.04 -3.65
CA LEU A 738 7.43 -1.60 -3.90
C LEU A 738 8.10 -0.68 -2.86
N ASN A 739 9.18 -1.16 -2.24
CA ASN A 739 9.92 -0.48 -1.17
C ASN A 739 11.29 -1.19 -0.95
N ILE A 740 11.97 -1.58 -2.04
CA ILE A 740 13.31 -2.18 -1.95
C ILE A 740 14.34 -1.07 -1.75
N LYS A 741 15.15 -1.21 -0.70
CA LYS A 741 16.24 -0.31 -0.32
C LYS A 741 17.16 -1.00 0.70
N SER A 742 18.39 -0.53 0.85
CA SER A 742 19.36 -1.13 1.78
C SER A 742 18.93 -1.05 3.25
N SER A 743 18.05 -0.10 3.63
CA SER A 743 17.48 -0.01 4.99
C SER A 743 16.34 -1.01 5.29
N ASN A 744 15.82 -1.70 4.27
CA ASN A 744 14.85 -2.79 4.43
C ASN A 744 15.51 -4.18 4.36
N ILE A 745 16.84 -4.26 4.19
CA ILE A 745 17.61 -5.49 4.25
C ILE A 745 18.24 -5.56 5.64
N MET A 746 17.69 -6.39 6.50
CA MET A 746 18.06 -6.50 7.91
C MET A 746 19.08 -7.62 8.13
N LEU A 747 19.96 -7.45 9.12
CA LEU A 747 21.05 -8.39 9.43
C LEU A 747 20.80 -9.09 10.77
N ASP A 748 20.86 -10.42 10.75
CA ASP A 748 20.72 -11.22 11.97
C ASP A 748 22.02 -11.24 12.78
N GLY A 749 22.01 -11.94 13.94
CA GLY A 749 23.19 -12.06 14.81
C GLY A 749 24.42 -12.75 14.20
N LYS A 750 24.30 -13.34 13.00
CA LYS A 750 25.41 -13.93 12.22
C LYS A 750 25.84 -13.05 11.04
N TYR A 751 25.21 -11.89 10.84
CA TYR A 751 25.30 -11.07 9.63
C TYR A 751 24.70 -11.71 8.37
N GLU A 752 23.73 -12.62 8.52
CA GLU A 752 22.93 -13.12 7.40
C GLU A 752 21.79 -12.13 7.08
N GLY A 753 21.61 -11.85 5.79
CA GLY A 753 20.62 -10.89 5.30
C GLY A 753 19.20 -11.46 5.20
N LYS A 754 18.22 -10.68 5.66
CA LYS A 754 16.79 -10.94 5.46
C LYS A 754 16.08 -9.67 4.98
N LEU A 755 15.19 -9.83 4.01
CA LEU A 755 14.36 -8.73 3.49
C LEU A 755 13.13 -8.52 4.38
N ALA A 756 12.92 -7.28 4.83
CA ALA A 756 11.82 -6.85 5.71
C ALA A 756 10.79 -6.01 4.93
N ASP A 757 9.66 -5.65 5.55
CA ASP A 757 8.63 -4.76 4.98
C ASP A 757 7.93 -5.25 3.69
N TYR A 758 8.13 -6.51 3.30
CA TYR A 758 7.47 -7.12 2.14
C TYR A 758 5.96 -7.20 2.31
N GLY A 759 5.22 -7.07 1.20
CA GLY A 759 3.76 -7.21 1.17
C GLY A 759 2.96 -6.05 1.77
N LEU A 760 3.61 -5.16 2.54
CA LEU A 760 2.99 -3.93 3.06
C LEU A 760 2.50 -3.00 1.92
N GLY A 761 3.00 -3.19 0.70
CA GLY A 761 2.51 -2.55 -0.54
C GLY A 761 1.02 -2.75 -0.82
N LYS A 762 0.42 -3.87 -0.38
CA LYS A 762 -1.03 -4.10 -0.49
C LYS A 762 -1.83 -3.48 0.65
N LEU A 763 -1.18 -3.14 1.76
CA LEU A 763 -1.80 -2.32 2.79
C LEU A 763 -1.90 -0.86 2.32
N LEU A 764 -1.30 -0.44 1.20
CA LEU A 764 -1.32 0.97 0.77
C LEU A 764 -2.70 1.49 0.33
N PRO A 765 -3.53 0.75 -0.43
CA PRO A 765 -4.95 1.08 -0.60
C PRO A 765 -5.68 1.16 0.74
N ILE A 766 -5.38 0.23 1.65
CA ILE A 766 -5.94 0.12 3.01
C ILE A 766 -5.44 1.27 3.93
N LEU A 767 -4.30 1.89 3.62
CA LEU A 767 -3.69 3.04 4.30
C LEU A 767 -3.98 4.38 3.57
N GLY A 768 -4.76 4.31 2.49
CA GLY A 768 -5.42 5.46 1.87
C GLY A 768 -4.52 6.40 1.07
N SER A 769 -3.83 5.93 0.03
CA SER A 769 -3.77 6.60 -1.30
C SER A 769 -2.97 5.76 -2.30
N ILE A 770 -3.24 5.96 -3.59
CA ILE A 770 -2.43 5.41 -4.69
C ILE A 770 -1.06 6.11 -4.74
N GLU A 771 -0.95 7.34 -4.21
CA GLU A 771 0.29 8.13 -4.20
C GLU A 771 1.25 7.76 -3.07
N LEU A 772 0.79 7.19 -1.96
CA LEU A 772 1.65 6.54 -0.95
C LEU A 772 2.67 5.58 -1.61
N SER A 773 2.28 4.86 -2.66
CA SER A 773 3.17 4.00 -3.45
C SER A 773 4.36 4.71 -4.11
N ARG A 774 4.24 6.00 -4.45
CA ARG A 774 5.35 6.84 -4.98
C ARG A 774 6.33 7.23 -3.87
N ILE A 775 5.87 7.23 -2.61
CA ILE A 775 6.58 7.73 -1.44
C ILE A 775 7.34 6.63 -0.68
N HIS A 776 6.92 5.36 -0.77
CA HIS A 776 7.55 4.30 0.02
C HIS A 776 8.95 3.94 -0.46
N THR A 777 9.15 3.86 -1.78
CA THR A 777 10.46 3.69 -2.39
C THR A 777 11.30 4.95 -2.19
N ALA A 778 12.45 4.82 -1.51
CA ALA A 778 13.27 5.97 -1.17
C ALA A 778 13.93 6.62 -2.41
N ILE A 779 14.32 7.88 -2.24
CA ILE A 779 15.00 8.69 -3.25
C ILE A 779 16.21 7.93 -3.83
N GLY A 780 16.27 7.80 -5.16
CA GLY A 780 17.30 7.03 -5.88
C GLY A 780 16.93 5.58 -6.22
N TYR A 781 15.94 4.99 -5.54
CA TYR A 781 15.47 3.62 -5.83
C TYR A 781 14.22 3.57 -6.73
N ILE A 782 13.59 4.72 -6.99
CA ILE A 782 12.32 4.80 -7.74
C ILE A 782 12.55 4.47 -9.21
N ALA A 783 11.86 3.45 -9.71
CA ALA A 783 11.88 3.10 -11.13
C ALA A 783 11.17 4.18 -11.98
N PRO A 784 11.71 4.58 -13.16
CA PRO A 784 11.15 5.67 -13.96
C PRO A 784 9.64 5.55 -14.28
N GLU A 785 9.13 4.35 -14.49
CA GLU A 785 7.71 4.13 -14.77
C GLU A 785 6.76 4.42 -13.59
N LEU A 786 7.28 4.48 -12.35
CA LEU A 786 6.52 4.84 -11.15
C LEU A 786 6.43 6.36 -10.94
N ALA A 787 7.30 7.14 -11.59
CA ALA A 787 7.23 8.61 -11.60
C ALA A 787 6.19 9.17 -12.60
N SER A 788 5.62 8.32 -13.46
CA SER A 788 4.64 8.72 -14.48
C SER A 788 3.23 8.98 -13.89
N PRO A 789 2.42 9.90 -14.48
CA PRO A 789 1.00 10.04 -14.18
C PRO A 789 0.16 8.78 -14.44
N SER A 790 0.57 7.93 -15.37
CA SER A 790 -0.18 6.73 -15.81
C SER A 790 0.09 5.46 -14.99
N LEU A 791 0.90 5.58 -13.94
CA LEU A 791 1.19 4.63 -12.85
C LEU A 791 0.97 3.14 -13.15
N ARG A 792 2.04 2.43 -13.52
CA ARG A 792 2.02 0.97 -13.77
C ARG A 792 3.02 0.24 -12.90
N TYR A 793 2.53 -0.39 -11.83
CA TYR A 793 3.36 -1.28 -10.99
C TYR A 793 3.72 -2.57 -11.73
N SER A 794 4.93 -3.06 -11.51
CA SER A 794 5.39 -4.38 -11.98
C SER A 794 6.53 -4.91 -11.11
N ASP A 795 6.84 -6.20 -11.26
CA ASP A 795 8.05 -6.82 -10.71
C ASP A 795 9.32 -6.10 -11.19
N LYS A 796 9.30 -5.58 -12.42
CA LYS A 796 10.41 -4.80 -13.00
C LYS A 796 10.72 -3.52 -12.23
N SER A 797 9.77 -2.96 -11.50
CA SER A 797 10.02 -1.78 -10.64
C SER A 797 10.84 -2.14 -9.42
N ASP A 798 10.57 -3.30 -8.80
CA ASP A 798 11.40 -3.86 -7.72
C ASP A 798 12.79 -4.29 -8.22
N VAL A 799 12.89 -4.83 -9.45
CA VAL A 799 14.19 -5.16 -10.08
C VAL A 799 15.06 -3.91 -10.22
N PHE A 800 14.49 -2.77 -10.60
CA PHE A 800 15.23 -1.50 -10.68
C PHE A 800 15.78 -1.10 -9.30
N SER A 801 14.91 -1.08 -8.28
CA SER A 801 15.31 -0.76 -6.90
C SER A 801 16.35 -1.73 -6.35
N PHE A 802 16.28 -3.02 -6.68
CA PHE A 802 17.30 -4.01 -6.33
C PHE A 802 18.62 -3.78 -7.07
N GLY A 803 18.57 -3.37 -8.34
CA GLY A 803 19.74 -2.96 -9.11
C GLY A 803 20.55 -1.87 -8.41
N VAL A 804 19.87 -0.86 -7.84
CA VAL A 804 20.50 0.20 -7.04
C VAL A 804 21.17 -0.37 -5.77
N VAL A 805 20.54 -1.31 -5.07
CA VAL A 805 21.15 -1.99 -3.91
C VAL A 805 22.43 -2.74 -4.28
N LEU A 806 22.49 -3.39 -5.45
CA LEU A 806 23.72 -4.04 -5.94
C LEU A 806 24.87 -3.03 -6.11
N LEU A 807 24.55 -1.82 -6.60
CA LEU A 807 25.54 -0.76 -6.76
C LEU A 807 26.01 -0.22 -5.40
N GLU A 808 25.11 0.00 -4.43
CA GLU A 808 25.50 0.38 -3.05
C GLU A 808 26.44 -0.66 -2.42
N ILE A 809 26.15 -1.95 -2.62
CA ILE A 809 26.90 -3.06 -2.04
C ILE A 809 28.37 -3.07 -2.50
N VAL A 810 28.62 -2.82 -3.79
CA VAL A 810 29.97 -2.77 -4.37
C VAL A 810 30.68 -1.45 -4.06
N THR A 811 29.96 -0.33 -4.16
CA THR A 811 30.57 1.02 -4.11
C THR A 811 30.65 1.63 -2.72
N GLY A 812 29.81 1.19 -1.78
CA GLY A 812 29.65 1.83 -0.47
C GLY A 812 29.06 3.25 -0.54
N LYS A 813 28.56 3.67 -1.72
CA LYS A 813 27.99 5.00 -1.94
C LYS A 813 26.47 4.98 -1.83
N LYS A 814 25.88 6.10 -1.42
CA LYS A 814 24.43 6.26 -1.33
C LYS A 814 23.80 6.29 -2.73
N PRO A 815 22.54 5.82 -2.89
CA PRO A 815 21.79 5.85 -4.16
C PRO A 815 21.74 7.21 -4.85
N VAL A 816 21.65 8.25 -4.04
CA VAL A 816 21.87 9.64 -4.42
C VAL A 816 22.89 10.19 -3.42
N ASP A 817 24.04 10.60 -3.94
CA ASP A 817 25.08 11.26 -3.16
C ASP A 817 25.19 12.74 -3.58
N SER A 818 25.61 13.59 -2.66
CA SER A 818 25.78 15.03 -2.89
C SER A 818 27.14 15.47 -2.34
N PRO A 819 28.25 15.03 -2.96
CA PRO A 819 29.60 15.28 -2.48
C PRO A 819 29.94 16.78 -2.59
N GLY A 820 29.63 17.53 -1.52
CA GLY A 820 30.07 18.92 -1.34
C GLY A 820 29.50 19.94 -2.32
N MET A 821 28.21 20.27 -2.19
CA MET A 821 27.55 21.40 -2.89
C MET A 821 27.56 21.35 -4.44
N ALA A 822 27.79 20.18 -5.04
CA ALA A 822 27.57 19.95 -6.48
C ALA A 822 26.27 19.16 -6.72
N THR A 823 25.86 19.10 -7.99
CA THR A 823 24.69 18.36 -8.51
C THR A 823 24.54 16.98 -7.90
N ALA A 824 23.31 16.60 -7.53
CA ALA A 824 23.00 15.29 -6.96
C ALA A 824 23.42 14.17 -7.94
N VAL A 825 24.41 13.37 -7.54
CA VAL A 825 24.94 12.28 -8.36
C VAL A 825 24.10 11.04 -8.11
N VAL A 826 23.37 10.60 -9.13
CA VAL A 826 22.60 9.35 -9.09
C VAL A 826 23.56 8.19 -9.31
N LEU A 827 23.57 7.24 -8.37
CA LEU A 827 24.60 6.21 -8.28
C LEU A 827 24.72 5.36 -9.56
N HIS A 828 23.60 5.04 -10.22
CA HIS A 828 23.62 4.22 -11.42
C HIS A 828 24.08 4.96 -12.68
N ASP A 829 23.99 6.29 -12.73
CA ASP A 829 24.56 7.07 -13.84
C ASP A 829 26.07 7.21 -13.66
N TYR A 830 26.53 7.49 -12.44
CA TYR A 830 27.96 7.52 -12.07
C TYR A 830 28.68 6.18 -12.32
N VAL A 831 28.07 5.06 -11.96
CA VAL A 831 28.63 3.73 -12.24
C VAL A 831 28.65 3.43 -13.74
N ARG A 832 27.70 3.95 -14.53
CA ARG A 832 27.67 3.78 -15.98
C ARG A 832 28.85 4.50 -16.64
N GLU A 833 29.05 5.78 -16.31
CA GLU A 833 30.16 6.61 -16.80
C GLU A 833 31.52 5.94 -16.54
N ILE A 834 31.78 5.51 -15.29
CA ILE A 834 33.03 4.84 -14.90
C ILE A 834 33.24 3.48 -15.59
N LEU A 835 32.16 2.73 -15.87
CA LEU A 835 32.27 1.47 -16.61
C LEU A 835 32.51 1.67 -18.12
N GLU A 836 32.02 2.78 -18.69
CA GLU A 836 32.26 3.16 -20.09
C GLU A 836 33.69 3.69 -20.29
N ASP A 837 34.22 4.47 -19.33
CA ASP A 837 35.61 4.95 -19.31
C ASP A 837 36.65 3.85 -18.99
N GLY A 838 36.20 2.67 -18.55
CA GLY A 838 37.06 1.53 -18.23
C GLY A 838 37.78 1.61 -16.87
N THR A 839 37.37 2.53 -16.01
CA THR A 839 37.98 2.83 -14.69
C THR A 839 37.23 2.18 -13.52
N ALA A 840 36.61 1.03 -13.76
CA ALA A 840 35.67 0.36 -12.84
C ALA A 840 36.10 0.30 -11.36
N SER A 841 37.39 0.08 -11.08
CA SER A 841 37.93 -0.01 -9.72
C SER A 841 37.89 1.31 -8.93
N ASP A 842 37.79 2.47 -9.58
CA ASP A 842 37.71 3.77 -8.91
C ASP A 842 36.39 3.97 -8.13
N CYS A 843 35.35 3.20 -8.45
CA CYS A 843 34.06 3.27 -7.76
C CYS A 843 33.90 2.26 -6.60
N PHE A 844 34.84 1.32 -6.40
CA PHE A 844 34.73 0.30 -5.37
C PHE A 844 34.84 0.89 -3.94
N ASP A 845 34.11 0.31 -2.98
CA ASP A 845 34.21 0.73 -1.58
C ASP A 845 35.63 0.51 -1.03
N ARG A 846 36.26 1.59 -0.58
CA ARG A 846 37.63 1.60 -0.01
C ARG A 846 37.76 0.76 1.26
N ASN A 847 36.66 0.46 1.94
CA ASN A 847 36.60 -0.41 3.12
C ASN A 847 36.42 -1.88 2.76
N LEU A 848 36.11 -2.22 1.50
CA LEU A 848 35.89 -3.60 1.07
C LEU A 848 37.19 -4.42 1.13
N ARG A 849 37.08 -5.68 1.55
CA ARG A 849 38.20 -6.62 1.71
C ARG A 849 37.80 -8.00 1.24
N GLY A 850 38.80 -8.76 0.77
CA GLY A 850 38.62 -10.16 0.33
C GLY A 850 37.78 -10.29 -0.93
N PHE A 851 38.02 -9.45 -1.94
CA PHE A 851 37.26 -9.41 -3.18
C PHE A 851 38.08 -9.81 -4.42
N VAL A 852 37.41 -10.32 -5.43
CA VAL A 852 37.95 -10.53 -6.79
C VAL A 852 37.36 -9.45 -7.70
N GLU A 853 38.21 -8.63 -8.33
CA GLU A 853 37.77 -7.48 -9.14
C GLU A 853 36.79 -7.86 -10.27
N ALA A 854 36.98 -9.04 -10.87
CA ALA A 854 36.06 -9.56 -11.91
C ALA A 854 34.63 -9.78 -11.38
N GLU A 855 34.46 -10.25 -10.14
CA GLU A 855 33.13 -10.44 -9.53
C GLU A 855 32.44 -9.10 -9.29
N LEU A 856 33.17 -8.08 -8.81
CA LEU A 856 32.64 -6.74 -8.59
C LEU A 856 32.17 -6.12 -9.90
N ILE A 857 32.98 -6.21 -10.96
CA ILE A 857 32.62 -5.70 -12.29
C ILE A 857 31.40 -6.44 -12.85
N GLN A 858 31.26 -7.74 -12.63
CA GLN A 858 30.08 -8.51 -13.03
C GLN A 858 28.82 -8.07 -12.24
N VAL A 859 28.93 -7.82 -10.94
CA VAL A 859 27.81 -7.33 -10.11
C VAL A 859 27.42 -5.89 -10.46
N LEU A 860 28.38 -4.99 -10.73
CA LEU A 860 28.08 -3.63 -11.20
C LEU A 860 27.34 -3.65 -12.54
N LYS A 861 27.79 -4.49 -13.49
CA LYS A 861 27.11 -4.69 -14.78
C LYS A 861 25.68 -5.21 -14.60
N LEU A 862 25.47 -6.19 -13.71
CA LEU A 862 24.13 -6.67 -13.37
C LEU A 862 23.26 -5.56 -12.78
N GLY A 863 23.81 -4.75 -11.87
CA GLY A 863 23.17 -3.56 -11.30
C GLY A 863 22.68 -2.61 -12.39
N LEU A 864 23.55 -2.23 -13.34
CA LEU A 864 23.19 -1.34 -14.46
C LEU A 864 22.10 -1.91 -15.39
N VAL A 865 22.12 -3.21 -15.67
CA VAL A 865 21.08 -3.87 -16.47
C VAL A 865 19.74 -3.89 -15.71
N CYS A 866 19.78 -4.10 -14.38
CA CYS A 866 18.60 -4.00 -13.52
C CYS A 866 18.07 -2.55 -13.46
N THR A 867 18.92 -1.53 -13.45
CA THR A 867 18.53 -0.11 -13.48
C THR A 867 18.29 0.44 -14.89
N SER A 868 17.89 -0.39 -15.86
CA SER A 868 17.55 0.10 -17.20
C SER A 868 16.29 0.96 -17.19
N ASN A 869 16.27 2.05 -17.96
CA ASN A 869 15.09 2.92 -18.09
C ASN A 869 13.90 2.22 -18.76
N THR A 870 14.14 1.13 -19.50
CA THR A 870 13.10 0.34 -20.18
C THR A 870 12.76 -0.91 -19.35
N PRO A 871 11.55 -1.04 -18.76
CA PRO A 871 11.21 -2.16 -17.87
C PRO A 871 11.37 -3.55 -18.50
N SER A 872 11.05 -3.69 -19.80
CA SER A 872 11.21 -4.96 -20.54
C SER A 872 12.66 -5.36 -20.81
N SER A 873 13.63 -4.45 -20.61
CA SER A 873 15.06 -4.73 -20.75
C SER A 873 15.71 -5.18 -19.43
N ARG A 874 15.00 -5.07 -18.29
CA ARG A 874 15.48 -5.55 -16.99
C ARG A 874 15.22 -7.06 -16.87
N PRO A 875 16.14 -7.84 -16.26
CA PRO A 875 15.92 -9.27 -16.00
C PRO A 875 14.75 -9.50 -15.04
N SER A 876 14.31 -10.74 -14.91
CA SER A 876 13.53 -11.20 -13.76
C SER A 876 14.44 -11.45 -12.56
N MET A 877 13.92 -11.37 -11.34
CA MET A 877 14.72 -11.70 -10.15
C MET A 877 15.24 -13.15 -10.12
N ALA A 878 14.61 -14.08 -10.86
CA ALA A 878 15.14 -15.44 -11.03
C ALA A 878 16.43 -15.46 -11.88
N GLU A 879 16.47 -14.69 -12.98
CA GLU A 879 17.67 -14.51 -13.81
C GLU A 879 18.78 -13.76 -13.04
N VAL A 880 18.41 -12.80 -12.18
CA VAL A 880 19.35 -12.10 -11.28
C VAL A 880 19.99 -13.08 -10.29
N VAL A 881 19.20 -13.98 -9.68
CA VAL A 881 19.72 -15.03 -8.78
C VAL A 881 20.65 -15.98 -9.55
N GLN A 882 20.24 -16.48 -10.72
CA GLN A 882 21.08 -17.35 -11.55
C GLN A 882 22.39 -16.69 -11.96
N PHE A 883 22.37 -15.41 -12.33
CA PHE A 883 23.57 -14.65 -12.64
C PHE A 883 24.49 -14.57 -11.41
N LEU A 884 23.99 -14.13 -10.25
CA LEU A 884 24.79 -14.04 -9.02
C LEU A 884 25.35 -15.42 -8.60
N GLU A 885 24.59 -16.50 -8.76
CA GLU A 885 25.11 -17.86 -8.51
C GLU A 885 26.23 -18.23 -9.49
N SER A 886 26.09 -17.86 -10.78
CA SER A 886 27.11 -18.12 -11.80
C SER A 886 28.44 -17.40 -11.54
N VAL A 887 28.40 -16.14 -11.08
CA VAL A 887 29.58 -15.34 -10.68
C VAL A 887 30.45 -16.13 -9.71
N ARG A 888 29.83 -16.76 -8.70
CA ARG A 888 30.53 -17.53 -7.66
C ARG A 888 31.02 -18.91 -8.10
N THR A 889 30.54 -19.43 -9.23
CA THR A 889 30.99 -20.71 -9.81
C THR A 889 32.14 -20.56 -10.82
N SER A 890 32.45 -19.32 -11.20
CA SER A 890 33.51 -18.99 -12.17
C SER A 890 34.78 -18.40 -11.54
N SER A 891 34.88 -18.43 -10.21
CA SER A 891 35.97 -17.88 -9.38
C SER A 891 36.80 -18.95 -8.68
#